data_AF-A0A7V4IEH8-F1
#
_entry.id   AF-A0A7V4IEH8-F1
#
_cell.length_a   1.000
_cell.length_b   1.000
_cell.length_c   1.000
_cell.angle_alpha   90.00
_cell.angle_beta   90.00
_cell.angle_gamma   90.00
#
_symmetry.space_group_name_H-M   'P 1'
#
loop_
_entity.id
_entity.type
_entity.pdbx_description
1 polymer ?
#
loop_
_entity_poly.entity_id
_entity_poly.type
_entity_poly.pdbx_seq_one_letter_code
_entity_poly.pdbx_strand_id
1 'polypeptide(L)'
;MLVARLGGGLPTRIHRRPGRARVAARPRRPRARAGPLDHDRRRHQPAPILPPQTLKPHLPTAPPGAWRLFRRGMNAAWLPLLLVAVRPVTAAAQDRTVLFDLGAPGVTRAVPNWGLDTAWYSEVNVRRGAIYMGTGQVDVVRVSFTPTAALAGGDLPAAEFNTLSNRLRWVALWTSPATAVCLNEDSPTVDPWFKLPGGQIDPARWAQLIEVTTRHAQAAGRTVVAVAPFNEPDLHRPERLATMQTFYDTAGVLTNYPRFITNAIRLSGGNTLNTDQAAPWYDFLRSRLREGNTHQLAGSFDNYAAFFQTVAARGHHPANDELHNVMEALVGAEYGLQTGIWWGTAERARGEFVRASDGRRLGYAEHRPNWTAAAVYRAPDGRVLGFVGESERQARPTTYRFFSRDRDVFYDGDGPRRDFTVTTTGGPGYQTTAHRNTERVVNITWGEDVPPPVGGRCLVVNRHSLRVLEVQNAGLGDSANIQQNTYSGGPHQHWDFTPMSPAIDYGDCSYFMVTAAHSGRAADVNNFSFNDGANVMQWTNFPGLNQQWFLEYTGDGWFHIRNRWSGKYLTVNGASTANGANIVQWAATGHPSQQWRLLPVGASPTDLTPPPAVTGLHATARERSVHLAWSASTAPDLGGYTVLRSPNPGGPWEIIARGLTNTAFTDPAANRMRAYHYVVRAVDRSWNSSSNSASVSATPSGGSALLARYRFDDGVLDASPNANHPIVLDGAPGFAGGAFGSALAFNGASQSVMLPATLLAGVTNFTLAVWVYWNGGAAWQRILDFGNGTTENLFLTPASGDGTLRFAITTNGGGAEQQLNAPALPVGQWRHVAVTRNGNTARLYTNGVLAAVNHALPPNPVVGQASCLSGGAAKLALDSHPMDASPDRRDACPTTASALRFGGSKRELSVGKILTLSPAAFDPVLNRLGKSQYAADPLFNGRLDELHIYNHALSDAEIGRLLLNQPPPPAAPAVLTFTPAGDQLTISWPPEYLGCRLESNAVGLRAPAAWFTVPGSSGTNHLTLPISAGAANVFFRLAAP
;
A
#
# COMPACT_ATOMS: atom_id res chain seq x y z
N MET A 1 45.68 -38.80 4.53
CA MET A 1 47.05 -39.15 4.07
C MET A 1 47.84 -37.85 3.93
N LEU A 2 48.65 -37.53 4.95
CA LEU A 2 50.15 -37.43 4.93
C LEU A 2 50.66 -36.17 4.17
N VAL A 3 51.06 -35.06 4.83
CA VAL A 3 52.40 -34.71 5.45
C VAL A 3 53.46 -34.45 4.35
N ALA A 4 54.34 -33.42 4.30
CA ALA A 4 54.94 -32.36 5.14
C ALA A 4 55.34 -31.15 4.23
N ARG A 5 55.47 -29.85 4.61
CA ARG A 5 56.44 -29.16 5.52
C ARG A 5 57.92 -29.41 5.11
N LEU A 6 58.86 -28.46 4.95
CA LEU A 6 59.24 -27.15 5.55
C LEU A 6 60.16 -26.40 4.55
N GLY A 7 60.19 -25.06 4.46
CA GLY A 7 60.96 -24.12 5.30
C GLY A 7 62.08 -23.47 4.44
N GLY A 8 62.54 -22.23 4.54
CA GLY A 8 62.32 -21.04 5.36
C GLY A 8 63.39 -20.01 4.94
N GLY A 9 63.23 -18.71 5.28
CA GLY A 9 64.36 -17.75 5.25
C GLY A 9 64.11 -16.40 4.56
N LEU A 10 63.71 -15.42 5.38
CA LEU A 10 63.80 -13.95 5.24
C LEU A 10 65.25 -13.43 4.96
N PRO A 11 65.55 -12.10 4.84
CA PRO A 11 64.72 -10.90 4.52
C PRO A 11 65.42 -9.88 3.57
N THR A 12 64.84 -8.66 3.47
CA THR A 12 65.47 -7.32 3.23
C THR A 12 65.91 -6.97 1.80
N ARG A 13 65.85 -5.74 1.26
CA ARG A 13 65.26 -4.42 1.55
C ARG A 13 65.57 -3.52 0.31
N ILE A 14 64.82 -2.42 0.16
CA ILE A 14 65.22 -1.13 -0.46
C ILE A 14 65.04 -0.89 -1.99
N HIS A 15 64.22 0.14 -2.21
CA HIS A 15 63.98 1.01 -3.37
C HIS A 15 65.16 1.41 -4.26
N ARG A 16 64.84 1.70 -5.54
CA ARG A 16 65.15 2.99 -6.21
C ARG A 16 64.30 3.23 -7.47
N ARG A 17 63.61 4.38 -7.51
CA ARG A 17 63.24 5.19 -8.72
C ARG A 17 64.53 5.86 -9.28
N PRO A 18 64.53 6.74 -10.33
CA PRO A 18 63.50 7.25 -11.27
C PRO A 18 63.94 7.16 -12.76
N GLY A 19 63.12 7.47 -13.77
CA GLY A 19 62.98 8.80 -14.41
C GLY A 19 63.03 8.66 -15.94
N ARG A 20 61.99 9.07 -16.70
CA ARG A 20 61.90 10.28 -17.57
C ARG A 20 63.08 10.41 -18.58
N ALA A 21 62.93 10.69 -19.88
CA ALA A 21 61.84 11.25 -20.68
C ALA A 21 62.10 11.09 -22.21
N ARG A 22 61.02 11.20 -22.99
CA ARG A 22 60.81 11.94 -24.26
C ARG A 22 61.79 11.83 -25.47
N VAL A 23 61.16 11.66 -26.65
CA VAL A 23 61.21 12.47 -27.90
C VAL A 23 61.31 11.62 -29.19
N ALA A 24 60.23 11.75 -29.98
CA ALA A 24 60.07 11.78 -31.45
C ALA A 24 61.11 11.18 -32.42
N ALA A 25 60.63 10.38 -33.38
CA ALA A 25 60.50 10.76 -34.82
C ALA A 25 60.07 9.55 -35.69
N ARG A 26 59.09 9.77 -36.58
CA ARG A 26 58.76 8.95 -37.78
C ARG A 26 59.84 9.16 -38.88
N PRO A 27 59.93 8.43 -40.04
CA PRO A 27 58.85 7.79 -40.82
C PRO A 27 59.22 6.52 -41.66
N ARG A 28 58.24 6.07 -42.46
CA ARG A 28 58.28 5.30 -43.75
C ARG A 28 57.82 3.83 -43.72
N ARG A 29 56.70 3.60 -44.41
CA ARG A 29 56.15 2.31 -44.90
C ARG A 29 56.86 1.87 -46.21
N PRO A 30 56.71 0.62 -46.66
CA PRO A 30 55.66 0.34 -47.65
C PRO A 30 54.87 -0.99 -47.48
N ARG A 31 53.65 -0.95 -48.04
CA ARG A 31 52.68 -1.96 -48.57
C ARG A 31 53.04 -3.47 -48.41
N ALA A 32 52.09 -4.37 -48.10
CA ALA A 32 50.94 -4.72 -48.96
C ALA A 32 49.76 -5.48 -48.25
N ARG A 33 48.55 -5.25 -48.82
CA ARG A 33 47.28 -6.03 -48.94
C ARG A 33 47.08 -7.28 -48.06
N ALA A 34 45.94 -7.48 -47.38
CA ALA A 34 44.59 -7.72 -47.94
C ALA A 34 43.43 -7.23 -47.03
N GLY A 35 42.21 -7.20 -47.57
CA GLY A 35 41.09 -6.34 -47.17
C GLY A 35 40.15 -6.80 -46.04
N PRO A 36 39.14 -5.97 -45.71
CA PRO A 36 38.39 -5.96 -44.45
C PRO A 36 36.96 -6.52 -44.57
N LEU A 37 36.39 -6.92 -43.44
CA LEU A 37 34.93 -7.02 -43.24
C LEU A 37 34.49 -5.85 -42.36
N ASP A 38 33.63 -5.03 -42.93
CA ASP A 38 32.95 -3.88 -42.37
C ASP A 38 31.47 -4.26 -42.22
N HIS A 39 30.88 -3.94 -41.07
CA HIS A 39 29.60 -3.24 -40.96
C HIS A 39 29.34 -2.99 -39.46
N ASP A 40 29.45 -1.75 -39.01
CA ASP A 40 28.25 -0.95 -38.70
C ASP A 40 28.63 0.43 -38.14
N ARG A 41 28.39 1.47 -38.94
CA ARG A 41 28.16 2.84 -38.47
C ARG A 41 27.29 3.56 -39.50
N ARG A 42 26.06 3.91 -39.11
CA ARG A 42 25.45 5.17 -39.59
C ARG A 42 25.70 6.25 -38.55
N ARG A 43 26.42 7.30 -38.97
CA ARG A 43 26.63 8.54 -38.21
C ARG A 43 25.62 9.59 -38.66
N HIS A 44 25.12 10.32 -37.67
CA HIS A 44 24.76 11.73 -37.76
C HIS A 44 25.88 12.55 -38.40
N GLN A 45 25.53 13.45 -39.32
CA GLN A 45 26.40 14.57 -39.71
C GLN A 45 26.33 15.70 -38.64
N PRO A 46 27.44 16.41 -38.40
CA PRO A 46 27.46 17.67 -37.65
C PRO A 46 27.34 18.87 -38.60
N ALA A 47 26.57 19.87 -38.21
CA ALA A 47 26.54 21.20 -38.84
C ALA A 47 26.88 22.29 -37.79
N PRO A 48 27.35 23.47 -38.22
CA PRO A 48 28.45 24.19 -37.57
C PRO A 48 28.04 25.15 -36.44
N ILE A 49 29.02 25.44 -35.59
CA ILE A 49 28.98 26.45 -34.52
C ILE A 49 28.98 27.86 -35.14
N LEU A 50 28.01 28.68 -34.76
CA LEU A 50 28.03 30.16 -34.85
C LEU A 50 27.70 30.74 -33.46
N PRO A 51 28.21 31.94 -33.11
CA PRO A 51 28.34 32.42 -31.73
C PRO A 51 27.01 32.95 -31.14
N PRO A 52 26.90 33.07 -29.79
CA PRO A 52 25.63 33.33 -29.12
C PRO A 52 25.20 34.80 -29.27
N GLN A 53 24.01 35.02 -29.84
CA GLN A 53 23.27 36.27 -29.67
C GLN A 53 22.30 36.13 -28.49
N THR A 54 22.41 37.11 -27.59
CA THR A 54 21.59 37.37 -26.42
C THR A 54 20.12 37.60 -26.79
N LEU A 55 19.20 36.81 -26.22
CA LEU A 55 17.77 37.15 -26.12
C LEU A 55 17.23 36.70 -24.76
N LYS A 56 16.94 37.70 -23.93
CA LYS A 56 16.27 37.57 -22.62
C LYS A 56 14.79 37.22 -22.81
N PRO A 57 14.20 36.33 -22.01
CA PRO A 57 12.77 36.33 -21.77
C PRO A 57 12.44 37.18 -20.53
N HIS A 58 11.55 38.15 -20.73
CA HIS A 58 10.91 38.92 -19.67
C HIS A 58 10.02 38.03 -18.79
N LEU A 59 10.27 38.02 -17.49
CA LEU A 59 9.32 37.60 -16.46
C LEU A 59 8.67 38.84 -15.82
N PRO A 60 7.36 38.84 -15.56
CA PRO A 60 6.67 39.95 -14.93
C PRO A 60 7.03 40.05 -13.45
N THR A 61 7.29 41.29 -13.04
CA THR A 61 7.65 41.74 -11.70
C THR A 61 6.49 41.63 -10.71
N ALA A 62 6.72 41.01 -9.56
CA ALA A 62 5.94 41.20 -8.34
C ALA A 62 6.82 41.91 -7.27
N PRO A 63 6.26 42.79 -6.42
CA PRO A 63 7.00 43.85 -5.73
C PRO A 63 7.79 43.38 -4.48
N PRO A 64 8.86 44.10 -4.08
CA PRO A 64 9.73 43.72 -2.99
C PRO A 64 9.27 44.28 -1.63
N GLY A 65 9.23 43.44 -0.60
CA GLY A 65 9.04 43.89 0.79
C GLY A 65 9.23 42.76 1.81
N ALA A 66 10.24 42.94 2.68
CA ALA A 66 10.70 42.04 3.76
C ALA A 66 11.32 40.73 3.23
N TRP A 67 12.56 40.35 3.54
CA TRP A 67 13.15 40.20 4.87
C TRP A 67 14.69 40.38 4.82
N ARG A 68 15.23 41.23 5.69
CA ARG A 68 16.62 41.16 6.17
C ARG A 68 16.56 40.85 7.66
N LEU A 69 17.13 39.73 8.09
CA LEU A 69 17.98 39.58 9.29
C LEU A 69 18.24 38.09 9.59
N PHE A 70 19.43 37.84 10.16
CA PHE A 70 19.99 36.58 10.68
C PHE A 70 20.65 35.59 9.69
N ARG A 71 21.88 35.95 9.29
CA ARG A 71 22.99 34.99 9.22
C ARG A 71 23.76 35.07 10.54
N ARG A 72 23.70 34.02 11.37
CA ARG A 72 24.80 33.57 12.25
C ARG A 72 24.48 32.18 12.81
N GLY A 73 25.33 31.23 12.44
CA GLY A 73 25.59 29.93 13.07
C GLY A 73 24.46 29.18 13.76
N MET A 74 23.85 28.22 13.05
CA MET A 74 23.35 26.98 13.65
C MET A 74 23.73 25.81 12.74
N ASN A 75 24.39 24.81 13.32
CA ASN A 75 24.71 23.53 12.71
C ASN A 75 23.42 22.80 12.34
N ALA A 76 23.08 22.80 11.05
CA ALA A 76 22.08 21.89 10.49
C ALA A 76 22.75 20.55 10.21
N ALA A 77 22.81 19.68 11.22
CA ALA A 77 23.30 18.31 11.07
C ALA A 77 22.64 17.35 12.07
N TRP A 78 21.31 17.45 12.26
CA TRP A 78 20.52 16.42 12.95
C TRP A 78 19.08 16.43 12.42
N LEU A 79 18.76 15.43 11.58
CA LEU A 79 17.47 14.80 11.23
C LEU A 79 17.70 14.16 9.84
N PRO A 80 17.56 12.83 9.69
CA PRO A 80 16.29 12.14 9.94
C PRO A 80 16.44 10.78 10.67
N LEU A 81 15.30 10.12 10.90
CA LEU A 81 15.10 8.75 11.39
C LEU A 81 15.35 8.49 12.88
N LEU A 82 14.39 8.91 13.71
CA LEU A 82 13.95 8.16 14.90
C LEU A 82 12.69 8.83 15.44
N LEU A 83 11.55 8.57 14.83
CA LEU A 83 10.23 8.90 15.37
C LEU A 83 9.16 8.16 14.54
N VAL A 84 8.71 7.01 15.03
CA VAL A 84 7.40 6.44 14.64
C VAL A 84 6.49 6.51 15.86
N ALA A 85 6.21 7.74 16.30
CA ALA A 85 4.86 8.04 16.78
C ALA A 85 3.99 8.22 15.53
N VAL A 86 2.70 7.87 15.59
CA VAL A 86 1.73 8.04 14.48
C VAL A 86 1.81 9.49 13.97
N ARG A 87 2.61 9.72 12.93
CA ARG A 87 2.75 11.01 12.28
C ARG A 87 1.88 10.95 11.03
N PRO A 88 0.97 11.90 10.83
CA PRO A 88 0.20 11.96 9.59
C PRO A 88 1.16 12.04 8.40
N VAL A 89 1.03 11.11 7.46
CA VAL A 89 1.88 11.07 6.27
C VAL A 89 1.26 11.95 5.19
N THR A 90 2.05 12.84 4.60
CA THR A 90 1.65 13.58 3.40
C THR A 90 1.73 12.64 2.20
N ALA A 91 0.58 12.29 1.62
CA ALA A 91 0.51 11.44 0.43
C ALA A 91 0.32 12.29 -0.83
N ALA A 92 0.94 11.87 -1.95
CA ALA A 92 0.58 12.38 -3.27
C ALA A 92 -0.89 12.06 -3.56
N ALA A 93 -1.55 12.86 -4.40
CA ALA A 93 -2.93 12.60 -4.81
C ALA A 93 -3.04 11.15 -5.35
N GLN A 94 -3.93 10.38 -4.73
CA GLN A 94 -4.07 8.96 -4.97
C GLN A 94 -5.10 8.66 -6.08
N ASP A 95 -4.70 7.88 -7.09
CA ASP A 95 -5.58 7.48 -8.19
C ASP A 95 -6.37 6.19 -7.89
N ARG A 96 -5.71 5.15 -7.35
CA ARG A 96 -6.31 3.82 -7.15
C ARG A 96 -6.03 3.25 -5.76
N THR A 97 -6.97 2.51 -5.18
CA THR A 97 -6.79 1.80 -3.89
C THR A 97 -6.84 0.29 -4.12
N VAL A 98 -5.83 -0.42 -3.66
CA VAL A 98 -5.85 -1.88 -3.49
C VAL A 98 -6.29 -2.17 -2.06
N LEU A 99 -7.58 -2.44 -1.88
CA LEU A 99 -8.14 -2.87 -0.60
C LEU A 99 -7.87 -4.37 -0.41
N PHE A 100 -7.43 -4.76 0.78
CA PHE A 100 -7.21 -6.17 1.12
C PHE A 100 -7.43 -6.43 2.62
N ASP A 101 -7.77 -7.68 2.95
CA ASP A 101 -7.79 -8.18 4.33
C ASP A 101 -6.79 -9.33 4.45
N LEU A 102 -5.99 -9.29 5.50
CA LEU A 102 -5.04 -10.35 5.79
C LEU A 102 -5.69 -11.64 6.27
N GLY A 103 -6.94 -11.59 6.75
CA GLY A 103 -7.74 -12.77 7.09
C GLY A 103 -8.58 -13.33 5.94
N ALA A 104 -8.70 -12.62 4.80
CA ALA A 104 -9.56 -13.08 3.71
C ALA A 104 -9.06 -14.38 3.09
N PRO A 105 -9.97 -15.27 2.65
CA PRO A 105 -9.60 -16.49 1.91
C PRO A 105 -8.91 -16.16 0.57
N GLY A 106 -9.21 -14.98 0.00
CA GLY A 106 -8.73 -14.55 -1.30
C GLY A 106 -9.30 -15.36 -2.46
N VAL A 107 -8.84 -15.06 -3.68
CA VAL A 107 -9.24 -15.74 -4.91
C VAL A 107 -8.04 -16.33 -5.63
N THR A 108 -8.20 -17.49 -6.26
CA THR A 108 -7.14 -18.11 -7.08
C THR A 108 -7.11 -17.43 -8.45
N ARG A 109 -5.92 -16.98 -8.84
CA ARG A 109 -5.58 -16.40 -10.16
C ARG A 109 -4.26 -16.98 -10.65
N ALA A 110 -4.13 -18.29 -10.51
CA ALA A 110 -2.92 -19.01 -10.89
C ALA A 110 -2.79 -19.02 -12.42
N VAL A 111 -1.58 -18.81 -12.90
CA VAL A 111 -1.19 -19.01 -14.29
C VAL A 111 -0.44 -20.34 -14.33
N PRO A 112 -0.99 -21.39 -14.97
CA PRO A 112 -0.43 -22.74 -14.87
C PRO A 112 0.98 -22.91 -15.43
N ASN A 113 1.41 -22.05 -16.35
CA ASN A 113 2.73 -22.14 -16.96
C ASN A 113 3.40 -20.77 -16.96
N TRP A 114 4.52 -20.67 -16.26
CA TRP A 114 5.42 -19.53 -16.35
C TRP A 114 6.67 -19.89 -17.13
N GLY A 115 7.19 -18.93 -17.88
CA GLY A 115 8.31 -19.20 -18.74
C GLY A 115 9.30 -18.06 -18.91
N LEU A 116 10.40 -18.43 -19.56
CA LEU A 116 11.53 -17.56 -19.88
C LEU A 116 11.82 -17.62 -21.38
N ASP A 117 12.63 -16.67 -21.84
CA ASP A 117 12.92 -16.49 -23.25
C ASP A 117 14.41 -16.71 -23.59
N THR A 118 14.66 -17.27 -24.78
CA THR A 118 15.97 -17.31 -25.44
C THR A 118 15.94 -16.74 -26.86
N ALA A 119 14.86 -16.04 -27.25
CA ALA A 119 14.77 -15.39 -28.54
C ALA A 119 15.96 -14.46 -28.74
N TRP A 120 16.23 -13.60 -27.76
CA TRP A 120 17.55 -12.99 -27.67
C TRP A 120 18.58 -14.06 -27.34
N TYR A 121 19.60 -14.16 -28.20
CA TYR A 121 20.69 -15.12 -28.06
C TYR A 121 21.58 -14.78 -26.85
N SER A 122 21.03 -15.01 -25.66
CA SER A 122 21.55 -14.57 -24.38
C SER A 122 21.17 -15.59 -23.30
N GLU A 123 22.18 -16.32 -22.82
CA GLU A 123 22.06 -17.22 -21.68
C GLU A 123 21.53 -16.51 -20.42
N VAL A 124 21.84 -15.21 -20.29
CA VAL A 124 21.54 -14.39 -19.11
C VAL A 124 20.04 -14.35 -18.81
N ASN A 125 19.19 -14.38 -19.84
CA ASN A 125 17.73 -14.32 -19.67
C ASN A 125 17.21 -15.52 -18.87
N VAL A 126 17.57 -16.74 -19.31
CA VAL A 126 17.17 -17.98 -18.65
C VAL A 126 17.88 -18.13 -17.31
N ARG A 127 19.19 -17.86 -17.24
CA ARG A 127 19.97 -17.96 -16.01
C ARG A 127 19.41 -17.09 -14.90
N ARG A 128 19.22 -15.79 -15.16
CA ARG A 128 18.72 -14.84 -14.15
C ARG A 128 17.24 -15.08 -13.88
N GLY A 129 16.44 -15.34 -14.91
CA GLY A 129 15.04 -15.69 -14.75
C GLY A 129 14.83 -16.86 -13.79
N ALA A 130 15.58 -17.96 -13.98
CA ALA A 130 15.49 -19.13 -13.12
C ALA A 130 15.95 -18.86 -11.67
N ILE A 131 16.99 -18.03 -11.48
CA ILE A 131 17.44 -17.58 -10.14
C ILE A 131 16.33 -16.82 -9.40
N TYR A 132 15.54 -16.04 -10.13
CA TYR A 132 14.53 -15.18 -9.54
C TYR A 132 13.14 -15.78 -9.45
N MET A 133 12.75 -16.68 -10.35
CA MET A 133 11.49 -17.42 -10.30
C MET A 133 11.62 -18.64 -9.38
N GLY A 134 12.81 -19.23 -9.31
CA GLY A 134 13.03 -20.57 -8.81
C GLY A 134 12.96 -21.57 -9.95
N THR A 135 13.91 -22.51 -10.02
CA THR A 135 14.04 -23.46 -11.14
C THR A 135 12.83 -24.36 -11.32
N GLY A 136 12.11 -24.66 -10.23
CA GLY A 136 10.87 -25.44 -10.26
C GLY A 136 9.63 -24.67 -10.72
N GLN A 137 9.74 -23.36 -10.95
CA GLN A 137 8.67 -22.48 -11.42
C GLN A 137 8.86 -22.05 -12.89
N VAL A 138 9.85 -22.64 -13.59
CA VAL A 138 10.07 -22.41 -15.02
C VAL A 138 9.49 -23.61 -15.76
N ASP A 139 8.25 -23.49 -16.22
CA ASP A 139 7.52 -24.58 -16.89
C ASP A 139 7.86 -24.68 -18.37
N VAL A 140 8.12 -23.54 -19.01
CA VAL A 140 8.38 -23.45 -20.44
C VAL A 140 9.49 -22.43 -20.76
N VAL A 141 10.32 -22.73 -21.76
CA VAL A 141 11.25 -21.75 -22.33
C VAL A 141 10.96 -21.56 -23.81
N ARG A 142 10.84 -20.30 -24.24
CA ARG A 142 10.73 -19.94 -25.65
C ARG A 142 12.08 -20.05 -26.34
N VAL A 143 12.16 -20.85 -27.40
CA VAL A 143 13.39 -21.18 -28.14
C VAL A 143 13.17 -20.95 -29.63
N SER A 144 13.94 -20.04 -30.23
CA SER A 144 13.63 -19.62 -31.59
C SER A 144 14.27 -20.48 -32.68
N PHE A 145 13.57 -20.58 -33.82
CA PHE A 145 14.12 -20.98 -35.11
C PHE A 145 14.37 -19.76 -36.00
N THR A 146 15.25 -19.94 -36.99
CA THR A 146 15.83 -18.86 -37.80
C THR A 146 15.83 -19.26 -39.28
N PRO A 147 14.97 -18.66 -40.12
CA PRO A 147 14.95 -18.84 -41.59
C PRO A 147 16.09 -18.10 -42.33
N THR A 148 17.27 -18.00 -41.74
CA THR A 148 18.41 -17.22 -42.27
C THR A 148 19.26 -17.97 -43.29
N ALA A 149 19.07 -19.28 -43.44
CA ALA A 149 19.74 -20.10 -44.45
C ALA A 149 18.84 -21.26 -44.91
N ALA A 150 18.93 -21.60 -46.20
CA ALA A 150 18.23 -22.74 -46.78
C ALA A 150 18.57 -24.07 -46.07
N LEU A 151 17.60 -24.99 -45.99
CA LEU A 151 17.86 -26.32 -45.44
C LEU A 151 18.82 -27.11 -46.34
N ALA A 152 19.78 -27.80 -45.73
CA ALA A 152 20.75 -28.64 -46.42
C ALA A 152 20.38 -30.12 -46.26
N GLY A 153 20.01 -30.78 -47.36
CA GLY A 153 19.55 -32.19 -47.30
C GLY A 153 18.28 -32.38 -46.47
N GLY A 154 17.46 -31.34 -46.32
CA GLY A 154 16.28 -31.34 -45.45
C GLY A 154 16.58 -31.11 -43.96
N ASP A 155 17.81 -30.74 -43.62
CA ASP A 155 18.23 -30.46 -42.24
C ASP A 155 18.75 -29.03 -42.04
N LEU A 156 18.87 -28.61 -40.77
CA LEU A 156 19.44 -27.32 -40.39
C LEU A 156 20.91 -27.25 -40.81
N PRO A 157 21.36 -26.16 -41.45
CA PRO A 157 22.78 -25.89 -41.64
C PRO A 157 23.51 -25.83 -40.29
N ALA A 158 24.81 -26.13 -40.29
CA ALA A 158 25.62 -26.24 -39.07
C ALA A 158 25.52 -25.00 -38.16
N ALA A 159 25.47 -23.79 -38.72
CA ALA A 159 25.33 -22.56 -37.95
C ALA A 159 24.00 -22.49 -37.19
N GLU A 160 22.88 -22.79 -37.85
CA GLU A 160 21.55 -22.76 -37.22
C GLU A 160 21.37 -23.89 -36.20
N PHE A 161 21.89 -25.07 -36.51
CA PHE A 161 21.92 -26.18 -35.58
C PHE A 161 22.71 -25.83 -34.31
N ASN A 162 23.87 -25.17 -34.43
CA ASN A 162 24.68 -24.74 -33.29
C ASN A 162 23.95 -23.69 -32.44
N THR A 163 23.29 -22.70 -33.06
CA THR A 163 22.47 -21.70 -32.36
C THR A 163 21.35 -22.35 -31.56
N LEU A 164 20.57 -23.24 -32.20
CA LEU A 164 19.51 -23.99 -31.54
C LEU A 164 20.05 -24.86 -30.38
N SER A 165 21.14 -25.59 -30.63
CA SER A 165 21.77 -26.45 -29.62
C SER A 165 22.24 -25.67 -28.41
N ASN A 166 22.78 -24.45 -28.60
CA ASN A 166 23.18 -23.58 -27.50
C ASN A 166 21.97 -23.10 -26.68
N ARG A 167 20.88 -22.67 -27.34
CA ARG A 167 19.64 -22.30 -26.65
C ARG A 167 19.10 -23.45 -25.80
N LEU A 168 18.99 -24.64 -26.37
CA LEU A 168 18.52 -25.85 -25.67
C LEU A 168 19.46 -26.26 -24.52
N ARG A 169 20.77 -26.06 -24.67
CA ARG A 169 21.75 -26.28 -23.60
C ARG A 169 21.55 -25.30 -22.45
N TRP A 170 21.25 -24.02 -22.71
CA TRP A 170 20.96 -23.06 -21.64
C TRP A 170 19.72 -23.44 -20.84
N VAL A 171 18.66 -23.93 -21.52
CA VAL A 171 17.49 -24.51 -20.84
C VAL A 171 17.94 -25.66 -19.93
N ALA A 172 18.80 -26.55 -20.41
CA ALA A 172 19.30 -27.68 -19.62
C ALA A 172 20.15 -27.30 -18.41
N LEU A 173 20.93 -26.24 -18.51
CA LEU A 173 21.81 -25.80 -17.44
C LEU A 173 21.06 -25.08 -16.31
N TRP A 174 20.02 -24.32 -16.65
CA TRP A 174 19.44 -23.35 -15.72
C TRP A 174 18.02 -23.68 -15.26
N THR A 175 17.36 -24.66 -15.86
CA THR A 175 15.96 -25.00 -15.54
C THR A 175 15.81 -26.47 -15.16
N SER A 176 14.61 -26.87 -14.72
CA SER A 176 14.29 -28.27 -14.43
C SER A 176 14.36 -29.15 -15.70
N PRO A 177 14.68 -30.46 -15.59
CA PRO A 177 14.50 -31.41 -16.68
C PRO A 177 13.06 -31.46 -17.22
N ALA A 178 12.06 -31.15 -16.38
CA ALA A 178 10.65 -31.11 -16.76
C ALA A 178 10.28 -29.88 -17.62
N THR A 179 11.15 -28.87 -17.69
CA THR A 179 10.90 -27.63 -18.44
C THR A 179 10.72 -27.94 -19.93
N ALA A 180 9.53 -27.63 -20.42
CA ALA A 180 9.16 -27.74 -21.82
C ALA A 180 9.74 -26.58 -22.64
N VAL A 181 9.59 -26.66 -23.97
CA VAL A 181 9.90 -25.54 -24.87
C VAL A 181 8.71 -25.19 -25.74
N CYS A 182 8.55 -23.90 -26.02
CA CYS A 182 7.77 -23.44 -27.16
C CYS A 182 8.73 -22.89 -28.22
N LEU A 183 8.42 -23.13 -29.50
CA LEU A 183 9.24 -22.63 -30.59
C LEU A 183 8.63 -21.38 -31.18
N ASN A 184 9.44 -20.37 -31.44
CA ASN A 184 9.00 -19.15 -32.12
C ASN A 184 9.94 -18.78 -33.26
N GLU A 185 9.45 -18.00 -34.21
CA GLU A 185 10.32 -17.40 -35.21
C GLU A 185 11.04 -16.19 -34.60
N ASP A 186 12.36 -16.12 -34.76
CA ASP A 186 13.08 -14.88 -34.44
C ASP A 186 14.29 -14.71 -35.35
N SER A 187 14.07 -14.09 -36.51
CA SER A 187 15.10 -13.87 -37.51
C SER A 187 15.32 -12.41 -37.89
N PRO A 188 16.57 -11.99 -38.10
CA PRO A 188 16.87 -10.68 -38.66
C PRO A 188 16.58 -10.61 -40.16
N THR A 189 16.62 -11.75 -40.87
CA THR A 189 16.41 -11.85 -42.32
C THR A 189 15.82 -13.20 -42.69
N VAL A 190 15.20 -13.28 -43.86
CA VAL A 190 14.65 -14.52 -44.44
C VAL A 190 15.38 -14.86 -45.74
N ASP A 191 15.99 -16.04 -45.80
CA ASP A 191 16.66 -16.56 -46.99
C ASP A 191 15.69 -16.70 -48.17
N PRO A 192 16.07 -16.33 -49.41
CA PRO A 192 15.22 -16.45 -50.59
C PRO A 192 14.65 -17.86 -50.83
N TRP A 193 15.32 -18.91 -50.35
CA TRP A 193 14.82 -20.28 -50.46
C TRP A 193 13.49 -20.48 -49.74
N PHE A 194 13.21 -19.73 -48.67
CA PHE A 194 11.92 -19.79 -47.96
C PHE A 194 10.79 -19.01 -48.66
N LYS A 195 11.05 -18.47 -49.85
CA LYS A 195 10.11 -17.63 -50.59
C LYS A 195 9.70 -18.28 -51.91
N LEU A 196 8.44 -18.09 -52.29
CA LEU A 196 7.92 -18.39 -53.62
C LEU A 196 8.42 -17.34 -54.65
N PRO A 197 8.36 -17.66 -55.95
CA PRO A 197 8.47 -16.63 -56.99
C PRO A 197 7.40 -15.54 -56.75
N GLY A 198 7.84 -14.31 -56.47
CA GLY A 198 6.97 -13.21 -56.01
C GLY A 198 7.22 -12.77 -54.56
N GLY A 199 8.09 -13.46 -53.82
CA GLY A 199 8.64 -13.01 -52.54
C GLY A 199 7.83 -13.40 -51.29
N GLN A 200 6.60 -13.89 -51.43
CA GLN A 200 5.81 -14.42 -50.32
C GLN A 200 6.46 -15.68 -49.73
N ILE A 201 6.26 -15.92 -48.43
CA ILE A 201 6.74 -17.14 -47.77
C ILE A 201 6.12 -18.38 -48.42
N ASP A 202 6.96 -19.39 -48.69
CA ASP A 202 6.54 -20.72 -49.12
C ASP A 202 6.09 -21.55 -47.89
N PRO A 203 4.78 -21.85 -47.76
CA PRO A 203 4.26 -22.55 -46.59
C PRO A 203 4.89 -23.93 -46.36
N ALA A 204 5.27 -24.64 -47.43
CA ALA A 204 5.84 -25.98 -47.33
C ALA A 204 7.28 -25.94 -46.79
N ARG A 205 8.11 -25.05 -47.33
CA ARG A 205 9.51 -24.90 -46.89
C ARG A 205 9.58 -24.31 -45.47
N TRP A 206 8.67 -23.40 -45.13
CA TRP A 206 8.58 -22.85 -43.78
C TRP A 206 8.17 -23.90 -42.75
N ALA A 207 7.14 -24.70 -43.06
CA ALA A 207 6.71 -25.79 -42.20
C ALA A 207 7.81 -26.86 -42.03
N GLN A 208 8.62 -27.10 -43.08
CA GLN A 208 9.77 -28.00 -43.00
C GLN A 208 10.84 -27.49 -42.01
N LEU A 209 11.14 -26.19 -42.01
CA LEU A 209 12.05 -25.59 -41.02
C LEU A 209 11.55 -25.80 -39.59
N ILE A 210 10.26 -25.52 -39.36
CA ILE A 210 9.62 -25.68 -38.06
C ILE A 210 9.65 -27.15 -37.61
N GLU A 211 9.34 -28.10 -38.49
CA GLU A 211 9.37 -29.53 -38.17
C GLU A 211 10.77 -29.99 -37.80
N VAL A 212 11.79 -29.60 -38.57
CA VAL A 212 13.16 -30.04 -38.31
C VAL A 212 13.71 -29.44 -37.02
N THR A 213 13.39 -28.19 -36.70
CA THR A 213 13.70 -27.60 -35.38
C THR A 213 12.99 -28.36 -34.26
N THR A 214 11.71 -28.69 -34.44
CA THR A 214 10.93 -29.46 -33.45
C THR A 214 11.57 -30.83 -33.20
N ARG A 215 11.98 -31.52 -34.26
CA ARG A 215 12.68 -32.79 -34.19
C ARG A 215 13.99 -32.68 -33.40
N HIS A 216 14.78 -31.63 -33.63
CA HIS A 216 16.03 -31.39 -32.89
C HIS A 216 15.81 -31.05 -31.42
N ALA A 217 14.80 -30.24 -31.10
CA ALA A 217 14.44 -29.97 -29.71
C ALA A 217 14.05 -31.27 -28.97
N GLN A 218 13.25 -32.12 -29.60
CA GLN A 218 12.88 -33.43 -29.06
C GLN A 218 14.07 -34.39 -28.94
N ALA A 219 14.97 -34.41 -29.93
CA ALA A 219 16.20 -35.19 -29.87
C ALA A 219 17.14 -34.73 -28.74
N ALA A 220 17.10 -33.45 -28.37
CA ALA A 220 17.77 -32.91 -27.19
C ALA A 220 17.03 -33.20 -25.87
N GLY A 221 16.00 -34.05 -25.89
CA GLY A 221 15.24 -34.46 -24.71
C GLY A 221 14.19 -33.46 -24.24
N ARG A 222 13.76 -32.51 -25.10
CA ARG A 222 12.74 -31.52 -24.74
C ARG A 222 11.35 -31.86 -25.25
N THR A 223 10.36 -31.64 -24.39
CA THR A 223 8.95 -31.61 -24.81
C THR A 223 8.66 -30.27 -25.48
N VAL A 224 8.23 -30.30 -26.74
CA VAL A 224 7.75 -29.11 -27.46
C VAL A 224 6.24 -29.00 -27.24
N VAL A 225 5.78 -27.94 -26.60
CA VAL A 225 4.36 -27.78 -26.21
C VAL A 225 3.57 -26.85 -27.14
N ALA A 226 4.25 -25.89 -27.76
CA ALA A 226 3.64 -24.93 -28.67
C ALA A 226 4.64 -24.45 -29.73
N VAL A 227 4.11 -23.99 -30.87
CA VAL A 227 4.87 -23.32 -31.92
C VAL A 227 4.13 -22.07 -32.35
N ALA A 228 4.84 -20.94 -32.38
CA ALA A 228 4.44 -19.69 -32.99
C ALA A 228 5.17 -19.53 -34.34
N PRO A 229 4.51 -19.82 -35.48
CA PRO A 229 5.18 -19.93 -36.78
C PRO A 229 5.78 -18.63 -37.33
N PHE A 230 5.31 -17.47 -36.88
CA PHE A 230 5.71 -16.15 -37.36
C PHE A 230 5.81 -15.16 -36.21
N ASN A 231 6.76 -14.23 -36.29
CA ASN A 231 6.95 -13.16 -35.31
C ASN A 231 6.50 -11.79 -35.85
N GLU A 232 5.60 -11.14 -35.08
CA GLU A 232 4.92 -9.89 -35.40
C GLU A 232 4.32 -9.86 -36.83
N PRO A 233 3.55 -10.88 -37.25
CA PRO A 233 3.04 -10.94 -38.62
C PRO A 233 2.03 -9.81 -38.93
N ASP A 234 1.50 -9.15 -37.91
CA ASP A 234 0.57 -8.03 -37.97
C ASP A 234 1.24 -6.68 -38.29
N LEU A 235 2.53 -6.50 -37.99
CA LEU A 235 3.25 -5.23 -38.21
C LEU A 235 3.73 -4.98 -39.65
N HIS A 236 3.33 -5.81 -40.63
CA HIS A 236 3.65 -5.65 -42.06
C HIS A 236 5.13 -5.33 -42.32
N ARG A 237 6.01 -6.27 -41.95
CA ARG A 237 7.45 -6.18 -42.22
C ARG A 237 7.78 -6.65 -43.65
N PRO A 238 8.31 -5.79 -44.54
CA PRO A 238 8.63 -6.14 -45.93
C PRO A 238 9.63 -7.29 -46.07
N GLU A 239 10.43 -7.56 -45.04
CA GLU A 239 11.43 -8.63 -45.01
C GLU A 239 10.83 -10.02 -44.75
N ARG A 240 9.71 -10.10 -43.99
CA ARG A 240 9.08 -11.35 -43.54
C ARG A 240 7.83 -11.74 -44.36
N LEU A 241 7.13 -10.77 -44.96
CA LEU A 241 6.04 -10.96 -45.95
C LEU A 241 4.98 -12.02 -45.59
N ALA A 242 4.70 -12.22 -44.29
CA ALA A 242 3.68 -13.14 -43.82
C ALA A 242 2.30 -12.47 -43.85
N THR A 243 1.37 -12.98 -44.65
CA THR A 243 -0.03 -12.56 -44.61
C THR A 243 -0.84 -13.50 -43.71
N MET A 244 -2.05 -13.10 -43.28
CA MET A 244 -2.98 -14.00 -42.58
C MET A 244 -3.20 -15.30 -43.38
N GLN A 245 -3.29 -15.21 -44.72
CA GLN A 245 -3.46 -16.38 -45.59
C GLN A 245 -2.21 -17.28 -45.58
N THR A 246 -1.02 -16.70 -45.71
CA THR A 246 0.24 -17.46 -45.67
C THR A 246 0.44 -18.14 -44.31
N PHE A 247 0.05 -17.48 -43.23
CA PHE A 247 0.02 -18.08 -41.90
C PHE A 247 -0.94 -19.27 -41.88
N TYR A 248 -2.19 -19.05 -42.31
CA TYR A 248 -3.22 -20.07 -42.35
C TYR A 248 -2.74 -21.30 -43.12
N ASP A 249 -2.16 -21.11 -44.30
CA ASP A 249 -1.63 -22.18 -45.16
C ASP A 249 -0.47 -22.92 -44.50
N THR A 250 0.48 -22.19 -43.90
CA THR A 250 1.60 -22.79 -43.14
C THR A 250 1.10 -23.64 -41.97
N ALA A 251 0.13 -23.14 -41.19
CA ALA A 251 -0.50 -23.90 -40.12
C ALA A 251 -1.17 -25.17 -40.66
N GLY A 252 -1.81 -25.09 -41.83
CA GLY A 252 -2.40 -26.25 -42.52
C GLY A 252 -1.35 -27.30 -42.89
N VAL A 253 -0.20 -26.89 -43.44
CA VAL A 253 0.89 -27.83 -43.73
C VAL A 253 1.41 -28.49 -42.45
N LEU A 254 1.60 -27.71 -41.38
CA LEU A 254 2.06 -28.23 -40.08
C LEU A 254 1.13 -29.30 -39.52
N THR A 255 -0.19 -29.17 -39.71
CA THR A 255 -1.16 -30.18 -39.27
C THR A 255 -1.05 -31.53 -39.99
N ASN A 256 -0.34 -31.61 -41.12
CA ASN A 256 -0.10 -32.88 -41.83
C ASN A 256 1.13 -33.63 -41.33
N TYR A 257 2.01 -33.00 -40.55
CA TYR A 257 3.17 -33.68 -39.97
C TYR A 257 2.73 -34.55 -38.78
N PRO A 258 3.01 -35.86 -38.77
CA PRO A 258 2.60 -36.75 -37.68
C PRO A 258 3.03 -36.26 -36.30
N ARG A 259 4.23 -35.66 -36.19
CA ARG A 259 4.80 -35.12 -34.96
C ARG A 259 3.91 -34.06 -34.29
N PHE A 260 3.21 -33.24 -35.07
CA PHE A 260 2.31 -32.19 -34.55
C PHE A 260 0.98 -32.77 -34.06
N ILE A 261 0.52 -33.86 -34.70
CA ILE A 261 -0.69 -34.57 -34.31
C ILE A 261 -0.43 -35.43 -33.06
N THR A 262 0.57 -36.31 -33.11
CA THR A 262 0.82 -37.31 -32.06
C THR A 262 1.28 -36.70 -30.75
N ASN A 263 2.02 -35.60 -30.80
CA ASN A 263 2.51 -34.92 -29.60
C ASN A 263 1.59 -33.76 -29.15
N ALA A 264 0.45 -33.58 -29.82
CA ALA A 264 -0.52 -32.51 -29.54
C ALA A 264 0.13 -31.10 -29.42
N ILE A 265 1.09 -30.79 -30.29
CA ILE A 265 1.79 -29.50 -30.28
C ILE A 265 0.80 -28.40 -30.67
N ARG A 266 0.62 -27.41 -29.80
CA ARG A 266 -0.30 -26.31 -30.09
C ARG A 266 0.30 -25.38 -31.14
N LEU A 267 -0.47 -25.09 -32.18
CA LEU A 267 -0.17 -23.97 -33.07
C LEU A 267 -0.73 -22.70 -32.43
N SER A 268 0.18 -21.76 -32.15
CA SER A 268 -0.09 -20.46 -31.56
C SER A 268 -0.41 -19.45 -32.65
N GLY A 269 -1.25 -18.45 -32.35
CA GLY A 269 -1.73 -17.46 -33.33
C GLY A 269 -0.67 -16.52 -33.90
N GLY A 270 0.55 -16.59 -33.39
CA GLY A 270 1.68 -15.75 -33.75
C GLY A 270 2.50 -15.43 -32.51
N ASN A 271 3.77 -15.08 -32.71
CA ASN A 271 4.62 -14.52 -31.68
C ASN A 271 4.42 -13.01 -31.69
N THR A 272 4.26 -12.39 -30.52
CA THR A 272 4.31 -10.92 -30.40
C THR A 272 3.19 -10.19 -31.16
N LEU A 273 1.97 -10.73 -31.23
CA LEU A 273 0.85 -10.00 -31.84
C LEU A 273 0.52 -8.74 -31.03
N ASN A 274 0.30 -7.62 -31.74
CA ASN A 274 -0.22 -6.40 -31.15
C ASN A 274 -1.61 -6.68 -30.56
N THR A 275 -1.84 -6.20 -29.34
CA THR A 275 -3.10 -6.37 -28.62
C THR A 275 -4.35 -6.08 -29.45
N ASP A 276 -4.37 -4.99 -30.23
CA ASP A 276 -5.56 -4.64 -31.02
C ASP A 276 -5.69 -5.46 -32.31
N GLN A 277 -4.61 -6.07 -32.79
CA GLN A 277 -4.61 -6.93 -33.97
C GLN A 277 -4.79 -8.41 -33.62
N ALA A 278 -4.54 -8.79 -32.37
CA ALA A 278 -4.56 -10.18 -31.94
C ALA A 278 -5.92 -10.85 -32.17
N ALA A 279 -7.03 -10.16 -31.85
CA ALA A 279 -8.37 -10.72 -32.04
C ALA A 279 -8.72 -10.97 -33.54
N PRO A 280 -8.57 -10.00 -34.47
CA PRO A 280 -8.75 -10.26 -35.90
C PRO A 280 -7.90 -11.41 -36.46
N TRP A 281 -6.61 -11.46 -36.11
CA TRP A 281 -5.71 -12.54 -36.53
C TRP A 281 -6.15 -13.89 -35.99
N TYR A 282 -6.44 -13.95 -34.69
CA TYR A 282 -6.93 -15.17 -34.05
C TYR A 282 -8.25 -15.63 -34.66
N ASP A 283 -9.21 -14.74 -34.90
CA ASP A 283 -10.51 -15.08 -35.49
C ASP A 283 -10.38 -15.69 -36.89
N PHE A 284 -9.48 -15.16 -37.71
CA PHE A 284 -9.19 -15.71 -39.03
C PHE A 284 -8.52 -17.09 -38.97
N LEU A 285 -7.55 -17.25 -38.05
CA LEU A 285 -6.70 -18.44 -37.98
C LEU A 285 -7.28 -19.57 -37.12
N ARG A 286 -8.23 -19.30 -36.22
CA ARG A 286 -8.65 -20.19 -35.12
C ARG A 286 -9.00 -21.62 -35.54
N SER A 287 -9.50 -21.86 -36.75
CA SER A 287 -9.82 -23.23 -37.21
C SER A 287 -8.58 -24.13 -37.33
N ARG A 288 -7.37 -23.55 -37.35
CA ARG A 288 -6.08 -24.25 -37.40
C ARG A 288 -5.20 -24.00 -36.16
N LEU A 289 -5.69 -23.24 -35.18
CA LEU A 289 -4.96 -22.93 -33.94
C LEU A 289 -5.52 -23.71 -32.76
N ARG A 290 -4.71 -23.86 -31.72
CA ARG A 290 -5.14 -24.32 -30.39
C ARG A 290 -4.69 -23.40 -29.26
N GLU A 291 -3.96 -22.35 -29.60
CA GLU A 291 -3.45 -21.35 -28.68
C GLU A 291 -3.62 -19.96 -29.31
N GLY A 292 -4.12 -19.01 -28.51
CA GLY A 292 -4.22 -17.60 -28.86
C GLY A 292 -3.20 -16.83 -28.06
N ASN A 293 -2.44 -15.95 -28.73
CA ASN A 293 -1.34 -15.23 -28.12
C ASN A 293 -1.46 -13.73 -28.39
N THR A 294 -1.18 -12.93 -27.37
CA THR A 294 -1.12 -11.47 -27.46
C THR A 294 -0.17 -10.92 -26.42
N HIS A 295 0.35 -9.73 -26.68
CA HIS A 295 1.05 -8.95 -25.66
C HIS A 295 0.89 -7.45 -25.92
N GLN A 296 1.42 -6.64 -25.01
CA GLN A 296 1.20 -5.20 -25.00
C GLN A 296 2.22 -4.43 -25.87
N LEU A 297 2.02 -4.38 -27.20
CA LEU A 297 2.75 -3.42 -28.06
C LEU A 297 2.09 -2.05 -28.07
N ALA A 298 0.83 -2.02 -28.49
CA ALA A 298 0.01 -0.83 -28.66
C ALA A 298 -1.45 -1.20 -28.33
N GLY A 299 -2.35 -0.23 -28.45
CA GLY A 299 -3.78 -0.49 -28.36
C GLY A 299 -4.38 -0.31 -26.97
N SER A 300 -5.56 -0.90 -26.75
CA SER A 300 -6.34 -0.68 -25.54
C SER A 300 -6.15 -1.76 -24.48
N PHE A 301 -6.16 -1.36 -23.21
CA PHE A 301 -6.13 -2.29 -22.07
C PHE A 301 -7.30 -3.28 -22.12
N ASP A 302 -8.48 -2.80 -22.55
CA ASP A 302 -9.69 -3.61 -22.63
C ASP A 302 -9.53 -4.77 -23.63
N ASN A 303 -8.90 -4.51 -24.77
CA ASN A 303 -8.62 -5.55 -25.77
C ASN A 303 -7.64 -6.60 -25.24
N TYR A 304 -6.61 -6.16 -24.50
CA TYR A 304 -5.64 -7.08 -23.88
C TYR A 304 -6.31 -8.03 -22.88
N ALA A 305 -7.13 -7.46 -21.98
CA ALA A 305 -7.88 -8.24 -21.00
C ALA A 305 -8.91 -9.18 -21.66
N ALA A 306 -9.71 -8.67 -22.60
CA ALA A 306 -10.78 -9.44 -23.25
C ALA A 306 -10.26 -10.56 -24.14
N PHE A 307 -9.05 -10.44 -24.69
CA PHE A 307 -8.45 -11.45 -25.56
C PHE A 307 -8.31 -12.79 -24.84
N PHE A 308 -7.75 -12.81 -23.62
CA PHE A 308 -7.55 -14.06 -22.88
C PHE A 308 -8.86 -14.78 -22.58
N GLN A 309 -9.89 -14.02 -22.17
CA GLN A 309 -11.23 -14.55 -21.93
C GLN A 309 -11.85 -15.12 -23.20
N THR A 310 -11.65 -14.44 -24.33
CA THR A 310 -12.18 -14.88 -25.64
C THR A 310 -11.53 -16.17 -26.11
N VAL A 311 -10.21 -16.30 -25.96
CA VAL A 311 -9.47 -17.52 -26.31
C VAL A 311 -9.91 -18.68 -25.42
N ALA A 312 -10.00 -18.46 -24.11
CA ALA A 312 -10.43 -19.47 -23.14
C ALA A 312 -11.87 -19.94 -23.36
N ALA A 313 -12.81 -19.01 -23.62
CA ALA A 313 -14.22 -19.32 -23.87
C ALA A 313 -14.43 -20.19 -25.11
N ARG A 314 -13.44 -20.24 -26.02
CA ARG A 314 -13.44 -21.08 -27.22
C ARG A 314 -12.68 -22.40 -27.03
N GLY A 315 -12.23 -22.69 -25.81
CA GLY A 315 -11.51 -23.93 -25.48
C GLY A 315 -10.06 -23.97 -25.96
N HIS A 316 -9.49 -22.82 -26.34
CA HIS A 316 -8.09 -22.70 -26.74
C HIS A 316 -7.24 -22.18 -25.57
N HIS A 317 -5.93 -22.34 -25.68
CA HIS A 317 -4.96 -21.96 -24.67
C HIS A 317 -4.61 -20.45 -24.78
N PRO A 318 -4.91 -19.60 -23.79
CA PRO A 318 -4.50 -18.19 -23.81
C PRO A 318 -3.06 -18.02 -23.34
N ALA A 319 -2.22 -17.41 -24.17
CA ALA A 319 -0.81 -17.17 -23.88
C ALA A 319 -0.43 -15.69 -24.08
N ASN A 320 0.61 -15.27 -23.39
CA ASN A 320 1.39 -14.07 -23.66
C ASN A 320 2.86 -14.51 -23.60
N ASP A 321 3.50 -14.60 -24.75
CA ASP A 321 4.88 -15.07 -24.84
C ASP A 321 5.95 -13.96 -24.72
N GLU A 322 5.52 -12.71 -24.46
CA GLU A 322 6.37 -11.55 -24.26
C GLU A 322 5.85 -10.60 -23.18
N LEU A 323 5.77 -11.09 -21.95
CA LEU A 323 5.46 -10.25 -20.80
C LEU A 323 6.61 -9.28 -20.55
N HIS A 324 6.36 -7.99 -20.73
CA HIS A 324 7.36 -6.95 -20.51
C HIS A 324 7.43 -6.50 -19.06
N ASN A 325 6.38 -6.77 -18.26
CA ASN A 325 6.23 -6.27 -16.90
C ASN A 325 5.13 -7.02 -16.11
N VAL A 326 5.13 -6.81 -14.81
CA VAL A 326 4.23 -7.39 -13.82
C VAL A 326 2.83 -6.85 -13.97
N MET A 327 2.63 -5.66 -14.55
CA MET A 327 1.28 -5.18 -14.87
C MET A 327 0.63 -6.09 -15.89
N GLU A 328 1.29 -6.41 -17.01
CA GLU A 328 0.78 -7.34 -18.01
C GLU A 328 0.50 -8.72 -17.43
N ALA A 329 1.34 -9.18 -16.52
CA ALA A 329 1.19 -10.47 -15.86
C ALA A 329 0.05 -10.47 -14.84
N LEU A 330 -0.12 -9.41 -14.06
CA LEU A 330 -1.23 -9.20 -13.13
C LEU A 330 -2.57 -9.17 -13.87
N VAL A 331 -2.63 -8.43 -14.97
CA VAL A 331 -3.82 -8.32 -15.81
C VAL A 331 -4.09 -9.66 -16.50
N GLY A 332 -3.08 -10.27 -17.11
CA GLY A 332 -3.21 -11.60 -17.71
C GLY A 332 -3.76 -12.63 -16.71
N ALA A 333 -3.18 -12.71 -15.50
CA ALA A 333 -3.65 -13.59 -14.45
C ALA A 333 -5.11 -13.30 -14.03
N GLU A 334 -5.52 -12.03 -13.95
CA GLU A 334 -6.90 -11.66 -13.60
C GLU A 334 -7.91 -12.09 -14.69
N TYR A 335 -7.50 -12.08 -15.96
CA TYR A 335 -8.39 -12.33 -17.11
C TYR A 335 -8.19 -13.69 -17.80
N GLY A 336 -7.42 -14.61 -17.20
CA GLY A 336 -7.38 -16.02 -17.60
C GLY A 336 -6.20 -16.43 -18.47
N LEU A 337 -5.07 -15.72 -18.40
CA LEU A 337 -3.80 -16.15 -18.98
C LEU A 337 -3.42 -17.55 -18.48
N GLN A 338 -3.02 -18.45 -19.38
CA GLN A 338 -2.59 -19.81 -19.05
C GLN A 338 -1.10 -20.07 -19.25
N THR A 339 -0.44 -19.30 -20.13
CA THR A 339 1.02 -19.28 -20.26
C THR A 339 1.54 -17.85 -20.34
N GLY A 340 2.39 -17.47 -19.40
CA GLY A 340 3.11 -16.20 -19.43
C GLY A 340 4.62 -16.42 -19.56
N ILE A 341 5.25 -15.88 -20.60
CA ILE A 341 6.70 -15.95 -20.78
C ILE A 341 7.28 -14.56 -20.65
N TRP A 342 8.26 -14.40 -19.76
CA TRP A 342 8.93 -13.11 -19.57
C TRP A 342 9.79 -12.77 -20.77
N TRP A 343 9.56 -11.58 -21.31
CA TRP A 343 10.52 -10.96 -22.20
C TRP A 343 11.66 -10.35 -21.34
N GLY A 344 12.82 -11.00 -21.40
CA GLY A 344 14.01 -10.64 -20.65
C GLY A 344 14.09 -11.39 -19.33
N THR A 345 14.65 -10.75 -18.30
CA THR A 345 14.84 -11.38 -16.99
C THR A 345 13.67 -11.06 -16.07
N ALA A 346 13.19 -12.05 -15.31
CA ALA A 346 12.12 -11.84 -14.33
C ALA A 346 12.50 -10.88 -13.18
N GLU A 347 13.78 -10.82 -12.80
CA GLU A 347 14.24 -10.04 -11.63
C GLU A 347 13.34 -10.24 -10.38
N ARG A 348 13.40 -9.37 -9.36
CA ARG A 348 12.71 -9.66 -8.10
C ARG A 348 11.19 -9.52 -8.21
N ALA A 349 10.66 -8.40 -8.69
CA ALA A 349 9.22 -8.16 -8.72
C ALA A 349 8.47 -9.23 -9.54
N ARG A 350 8.96 -9.56 -10.73
CA ARG A 350 8.31 -10.56 -11.59
C ARG A 350 8.53 -11.98 -11.08
N GLY A 351 9.74 -12.29 -10.58
CA GLY A 351 10.05 -13.60 -9.99
C GLY A 351 9.26 -13.90 -8.71
N GLU A 352 9.06 -12.90 -7.83
CA GLU A 352 8.17 -13.03 -6.67
C GLU A 352 6.70 -13.12 -7.10
N PHE A 353 6.29 -12.43 -8.17
CA PHE A 353 4.92 -12.53 -8.66
C PHE A 353 4.61 -13.94 -9.15
N VAL A 354 5.51 -14.55 -9.92
CA VAL A 354 5.41 -15.97 -10.34
C VAL A 354 5.14 -16.86 -9.13
N ARG A 355 5.99 -16.80 -8.10
CA ARG A 355 5.81 -17.58 -6.87
C ARG A 355 4.50 -17.28 -6.13
N ALA A 356 4.10 -16.01 -6.10
CA ALA A 356 2.91 -15.58 -5.38
C ALA A 356 1.61 -15.93 -6.11
N SER A 357 1.66 -16.04 -7.45
CA SER A 357 0.49 -16.26 -8.30
C SER A 357 -0.22 -17.60 -8.07
N ASP A 358 0.54 -18.62 -7.62
CA ASP A 358 0.01 -19.92 -7.16
C ASP A 358 -0.79 -19.83 -5.86
N GLY A 359 -0.67 -18.70 -5.15
CA GLY A 359 -1.33 -18.45 -3.89
C GLY A 359 -2.76 -17.91 -4.05
N ARG A 360 -3.10 -16.97 -3.16
CA ARG A 360 -4.42 -16.35 -3.09
C ARG A 360 -4.31 -14.83 -3.26
N ARG A 361 -4.98 -14.28 -4.27
CA ARG A 361 -5.11 -12.82 -4.44
C ARG A 361 -6.06 -12.28 -3.38
N LEU A 362 -5.57 -11.35 -2.55
CA LEU A 362 -6.32 -10.69 -1.48
C LEU A 362 -6.90 -9.33 -1.89
N GLY A 363 -6.27 -8.65 -2.84
CA GLY A 363 -6.70 -7.35 -3.34
C GLY A 363 -6.23 -7.11 -4.78
N TYR A 364 -6.94 -6.28 -5.53
CA TYR A 364 -6.60 -5.93 -6.92
C TYR A 364 -7.19 -4.57 -7.29
N ALA A 365 -6.42 -3.78 -8.03
CA ALA A 365 -6.91 -2.58 -8.71
C ALA A 365 -6.10 -2.35 -9.99
N GLU A 366 -6.76 -1.81 -11.00
CA GLU A 366 -6.17 -1.45 -12.28
C GLU A 366 -6.59 -0.03 -12.68
N HIS A 367 -5.78 0.63 -13.51
CA HIS A 367 -6.09 1.90 -14.11
C HIS A 367 -6.01 1.77 -15.64
N ARG A 368 -7.08 1.25 -16.26
CA ARG A 368 -7.10 0.93 -17.69
C ARG A 368 -6.63 2.09 -18.60
N PRO A 369 -7.10 3.34 -18.43
CA PRO A 369 -6.61 4.46 -19.26
C PRO A 369 -5.12 4.80 -19.10
N ASN A 370 -4.49 4.35 -18.02
CA ASN A 370 -3.09 4.64 -17.70
C ASN A 370 -2.21 3.40 -17.87
N TRP A 371 -2.75 2.24 -18.26
CA TRP A 371 -1.98 1.00 -18.40
C TRP A 371 -1.13 0.64 -17.18
N THR A 372 -1.73 0.70 -15.98
CA THR A 372 -1.10 0.29 -14.73
C THR A 372 -2.00 -0.67 -13.96
N ALA A 373 -1.41 -1.53 -13.13
CA ALA A 373 -2.16 -2.42 -12.24
C ALA A 373 -1.36 -2.72 -10.96
N ALA A 374 -2.09 -3.08 -9.91
CA ALA A 374 -1.54 -3.49 -8.63
C ALA A 374 -2.41 -4.55 -7.95
N ALA A 375 -1.78 -5.41 -7.15
CA ALA A 375 -2.46 -6.46 -6.40
C ALA A 375 -1.75 -6.81 -5.10
N VAL A 376 -2.47 -7.48 -4.20
CA VAL A 376 -1.89 -8.11 -3.01
C VAL A 376 -2.17 -9.60 -3.07
N TYR A 377 -1.13 -10.41 -2.87
CA TYR A 377 -1.22 -11.87 -2.83
C TYR A 377 -0.73 -12.39 -1.49
N ARG A 378 -1.41 -13.42 -0.98
CA ARG A 378 -0.83 -14.36 -0.04
C ARG A 378 -0.19 -15.48 -0.85
N ALA A 379 1.13 -15.55 -0.84
CA ALA A 379 1.89 -16.58 -1.52
C ALA A 379 1.69 -17.96 -0.84
N PRO A 380 2.00 -19.07 -1.52
CA PRO A 380 1.89 -20.42 -0.95
C PRO A 380 2.69 -20.64 0.34
N ASP A 381 3.79 -19.91 0.52
CA ASP A 381 4.62 -19.92 1.72
C ASP A 381 4.05 -19.08 2.90
N GLY A 382 2.86 -18.48 2.72
CA GLY A 382 2.16 -17.67 3.71
C GLY A 382 2.56 -16.19 3.73
N ARG A 383 3.63 -15.79 3.01
CA ARG A 383 4.00 -14.36 2.91
C ARG A 383 2.91 -13.58 2.20
N VAL A 384 2.73 -12.33 2.61
CA VAL A 384 1.84 -11.39 1.93
C VAL A 384 2.66 -10.35 1.20
N LEU A 385 2.42 -10.23 -0.11
CA LEU A 385 3.20 -9.42 -1.03
C LEU A 385 2.27 -8.50 -1.83
N GLY A 386 2.58 -7.22 -1.85
CA GLY A 386 1.97 -6.23 -2.74
C GLY A 386 2.79 -6.08 -4.02
N PHE A 387 2.14 -6.02 -5.18
CA PHE A 387 2.76 -5.84 -6.49
C PHE A 387 2.17 -4.62 -7.17
N VAL A 388 2.99 -3.86 -7.88
CA VAL A 388 2.57 -2.77 -8.76
C VAL A 388 3.46 -2.72 -9.99
N GLY A 389 2.87 -2.45 -11.15
CA GLY A 389 3.58 -2.28 -12.39
C GLY A 389 2.89 -1.31 -13.35
N GLU A 390 3.59 -1.00 -14.42
CA GLU A 390 3.11 -0.17 -15.51
C GLU A 390 3.51 -0.75 -16.87
N SER A 391 2.80 -0.35 -17.93
CA SER A 391 3.24 -0.59 -19.31
C SER A 391 4.51 0.18 -19.64
N GLU A 392 5.46 -0.49 -20.29
CA GLU A 392 6.69 0.12 -20.83
C GLU A 392 6.42 1.10 -21.99
N ARG A 393 5.22 1.14 -22.58
CA ARG A 393 4.97 1.83 -23.85
C ARG A 393 3.87 2.88 -23.83
N GLN A 394 2.93 2.76 -22.90
CA GLN A 394 1.71 3.58 -22.89
C GLN A 394 1.32 4.05 -21.49
N ALA A 395 2.12 3.73 -20.47
CA ALA A 395 1.75 4.05 -19.11
C ALA A 395 1.70 5.55 -18.88
N ARG A 396 0.75 5.95 -18.03
CA ARG A 396 0.73 7.28 -17.41
C ARG A 396 0.93 7.13 -15.90
N PRO A 397 1.59 8.10 -15.23
CA PRO A 397 1.82 8.02 -13.81
C PRO A 397 0.52 7.72 -13.06
N THR A 398 0.59 6.75 -12.16
CA THR A 398 -0.53 6.31 -11.34
C THR A 398 -0.04 6.03 -9.92
N THR A 399 -0.70 6.64 -8.94
CA THR A 399 -0.46 6.39 -7.52
C THR A 399 -1.43 5.32 -7.01
N TYR A 400 -0.87 4.17 -6.64
CA TYR A 400 -1.60 3.10 -5.95
C TYR A 400 -1.42 3.20 -4.45
N ARG A 401 -2.51 3.07 -3.70
CA ARG A 401 -2.51 2.88 -2.26
C ARG A 401 -2.86 1.44 -1.93
N PHE A 402 -1.96 0.74 -1.27
CA PHE A 402 -2.25 -0.51 -0.57
C PHE A 402 -2.89 -0.17 0.76
N PHE A 403 -4.06 -0.72 1.06
CA PHE A 403 -4.76 -0.47 2.31
C PHE A 403 -5.29 -1.76 2.95
N SER A 404 -4.73 -2.09 4.12
CA SER A 404 -5.15 -3.20 4.97
C SER A 404 -6.38 -2.81 5.78
N ARG A 405 -7.53 -3.47 5.58
CA ARG A 405 -8.77 -3.09 6.26
C ARG A 405 -8.94 -3.74 7.63
N ASP A 406 -8.33 -4.91 7.86
CA ASP A 406 -8.56 -5.71 9.07
C ASP A 406 -7.52 -5.49 10.17
N ARG A 407 -6.26 -5.18 9.84
CA ARG A 407 -5.22 -4.88 10.84
C ARG A 407 -4.15 -3.85 10.40
N ASP A 408 -3.42 -3.33 11.37
CA ASP A 408 -2.19 -2.57 11.11
C ASP A 408 -1.09 -3.54 10.66
N VAL A 409 -0.25 -3.09 9.72
CA VAL A 409 0.80 -3.90 9.09
C VAL A 409 2.07 -3.07 8.91
N PHE A 410 3.12 -3.74 8.45
CA PHE A 410 4.39 -3.13 8.06
C PHE A 410 4.64 -3.36 6.57
N TYR A 411 4.87 -2.30 5.82
CA TYR A 411 5.18 -2.32 4.40
C TYR A 411 6.69 -2.13 4.20
N ASP A 412 7.41 -3.16 3.75
CA ASP A 412 8.88 -3.19 3.71
C ASP A 412 9.52 -2.80 5.04
N GLY A 413 8.88 -3.20 6.15
CA GLY A 413 9.31 -2.84 7.49
C GLY A 413 8.89 -1.46 7.96
N ASP A 414 8.18 -0.63 7.19
CA ASP A 414 7.58 0.65 7.61
C ASP A 414 6.18 0.46 8.21
N GLY A 415 5.95 0.98 9.42
CA GLY A 415 4.72 0.74 10.19
C GLY A 415 4.93 0.78 11.71
N PRO A 416 3.90 0.43 12.51
CA PRO A 416 2.61 -0.12 12.08
C PRO A 416 1.72 0.94 11.43
N ARG A 417 1.09 0.59 10.29
CA ARG A 417 0.18 1.47 9.53
C ARG A 417 -0.79 0.65 8.68
N ARG A 418 -1.86 1.29 8.19
CA ARG A 418 -2.88 0.63 7.35
C ARG A 418 -2.65 0.87 5.87
N ASP A 419 -2.09 2.02 5.52
CA ASP A 419 -1.93 2.49 4.15
C ASP A 419 -0.46 2.43 3.71
N PHE A 420 -0.21 2.33 2.42
CA PHE A 420 1.12 2.56 1.83
C PHE A 420 0.95 2.91 0.36
N THR A 421 1.65 3.92 -0.14
CA THR A 421 1.49 4.39 -1.51
C THR A 421 2.73 4.14 -2.36
N VAL A 422 2.52 3.69 -3.59
CA VAL A 422 3.57 3.58 -4.61
C VAL A 422 3.10 4.33 -5.86
N THR A 423 3.96 5.18 -6.41
CA THR A 423 3.70 5.93 -7.63
C THR A 423 4.51 5.35 -8.78
N THR A 424 3.82 4.94 -9.83
CA THR A 424 4.40 4.56 -11.13
C THR A 424 4.82 5.81 -11.90
N THR A 425 5.82 5.71 -12.78
CA THR A 425 6.36 6.91 -13.45
C THR A 425 5.54 7.31 -14.66
N GLY A 426 5.16 6.34 -15.48
CA GLY A 426 4.59 6.55 -16.81
C GLY A 426 5.39 7.54 -17.65
N GLY A 427 4.80 7.99 -18.75
CA GLY A 427 5.45 8.93 -19.66
C GLY A 427 4.45 9.55 -20.64
N PRO A 428 4.74 10.75 -21.19
CA PRO A 428 3.93 11.32 -22.25
C PRO A 428 4.05 10.50 -23.53
N GLY A 429 2.95 10.41 -24.29
CA GLY A 429 2.95 9.78 -25.62
C GLY A 429 3.08 8.26 -25.60
N TYR A 430 3.47 7.70 -26.74
CA TYR A 430 3.69 6.27 -26.98
C TYR A 430 5.19 6.00 -27.15
N GLN A 431 5.72 4.98 -26.49
CA GLN A 431 7.13 4.54 -26.59
C GLN A 431 8.14 5.67 -26.42
N THR A 432 7.98 6.50 -25.39
CA THR A 432 8.96 7.57 -25.11
C THR A 432 9.98 7.10 -24.08
N THR A 433 11.15 7.74 -24.06
CA THR A 433 12.21 7.48 -23.07
C THR A 433 11.81 7.82 -21.62
N ALA A 434 10.64 8.43 -21.44
CA ALA A 434 10.04 8.67 -20.14
C ALA A 434 9.35 7.42 -19.58
N HIS A 435 8.91 6.48 -20.41
CA HIS A 435 8.41 5.20 -19.91
C HIS A 435 9.59 4.39 -19.37
N ARG A 436 9.59 4.15 -18.06
CA ARG A 436 10.70 3.49 -17.35
C ARG A 436 10.39 2.07 -16.94
N ASN A 437 9.22 1.54 -17.30
CA ASN A 437 8.79 0.20 -16.93
C ASN A 437 8.85 -0.03 -15.42
N THR A 438 8.38 0.96 -14.64
CA THR A 438 8.43 0.91 -13.18
C THR A 438 7.65 -0.29 -12.65
N GLU A 439 8.34 -1.14 -11.90
CA GLU A 439 7.74 -2.27 -11.20
C GLU A 439 8.20 -2.31 -9.75
N ARG A 440 7.39 -2.86 -8.85
CA ARG A 440 7.78 -3.05 -7.45
C ARG A 440 7.04 -4.21 -6.79
N VAL A 441 7.75 -4.92 -5.92
CA VAL A 441 7.17 -5.79 -4.89
C VAL A 441 7.38 -5.19 -3.50
N VAL A 442 6.34 -5.24 -2.67
CA VAL A 442 6.30 -4.72 -1.30
C VAL A 442 6.02 -5.87 -0.35
N ASN A 443 6.88 -6.09 0.65
CA ASN A 443 6.62 -7.06 1.70
C ASN A 443 5.60 -6.50 2.69
N ILE A 444 4.54 -7.27 3.02
CA ILE A 444 3.52 -6.88 3.98
C ILE A 444 3.60 -7.83 5.17
N THR A 445 4.06 -7.35 6.33
CA THR A 445 4.31 -8.17 7.52
C THR A 445 3.59 -7.63 8.76
N TRP A 446 3.45 -8.47 9.78
CA TRP A 446 2.87 -8.15 11.09
C TRP A 446 3.35 -9.20 12.10
N GLY A 447 3.06 -8.99 13.39
CA GLY A 447 3.49 -9.88 14.47
C GLY A 447 4.54 -9.23 15.38
N GLU A 448 5.26 -10.06 16.12
CA GLU A 448 6.28 -9.60 17.08
C GLU A 448 7.67 -9.40 16.47
N ASP A 449 7.93 -10.01 15.31
CA ASP A 449 9.19 -9.92 14.59
C ASP A 449 8.94 -9.43 13.16
N VAL A 450 9.34 -8.20 12.90
CA VAL A 450 9.15 -7.53 11.61
C VAL A 450 10.45 -6.81 11.24
N PRO A 451 10.72 -6.60 9.93
CA PRO A 451 11.91 -5.90 9.52
C PRO A 451 12.01 -4.51 10.18
N PRO A 452 13.17 -4.14 10.75
CA PRO A 452 13.40 -2.77 11.19
C PRO A 452 13.35 -1.82 9.98
N PRO A 453 12.97 -0.54 10.17
CA PRO A 453 12.99 0.44 9.10
C PRO A 453 14.41 0.55 8.53
N VAL A 454 14.53 0.51 7.21
CA VAL A 454 15.79 0.75 6.52
C VAL A 454 15.76 2.12 5.88
N GLY A 455 16.72 2.97 6.26
CA GLY A 455 16.93 4.25 5.60
C GLY A 455 18.07 5.04 6.25
N GLY A 456 18.66 5.94 5.46
CA GLY A 456 19.73 6.82 5.93
C GLY A 456 21.08 6.12 6.08
N ARG A 457 21.97 6.78 6.85
CA ARG A 457 23.35 6.36 7.06
C ARG A 457 23.45 5.36 8.21
N CYS A 458 24.10 4.23 7.98
CA CYS A 458 24.21 3.16 8.96
C CYS A 458 25.62 2.53 9.00
N LEU A 459 25.85 1.71 10.02
CA LEU A 459 26.89 0.68 10.07
C LEU A 459 26.29 -0.63 9.53
N VAL A 460 27.08 -1.40 8.79
CA VAL A 460 26.66 -2.73 8.29
C VAL A 460 27.48 -3.79 9.03
N VAL A 461 26.86 -4.48 9.97
CA VAL A 461 27.52 -5.37 10.94
C VAL A 461 27.32 -6.82 10.55
N ASN A 462 28.39 -7.60 10.45
CA ASN A 462 28.28 -9.03 10.16
C ASN A 462 27.90 -9.84 11.41
N ARG A 463 26.94 -10.77 11.28
CA ARG A 463 26.48 -11.60 12.42
C ARG A 463 27.57 -12.51 12.99
N HIS A 464 28.42 -13.07 12.13
CA HIS A 464 29.41 -14.05 12.57
C HIS A 464 30.60 -13.40 13.29
N SER A 465 31.08 -12.27 12.79
CA SER A 465 32.33 -11.65 13.26
C SER A 465 32.13 -10.42 14.13
N LEU A 466 30.91 -9.86 14.16
CA LEU A 466 30.54 -8.56 14.75
C LEU A 466 31.37 -7.38 14.24
N ARG A 467 32.01 -7.54 13.08
CA ARG A 467 32.77 -6.49 12.40
C ARG A 467 31.88 -5.69 11.46
N VAL A 468 32.30 -4.46 11.19
CA VAL A 468 31.62 -3.58 10.26
C VAL A 468 32.21 -3.72 8.86
N LEU A 469 31.34 -3.55 7.86
CA LEU A 469 31.71 -3.35 6.48
C LEU A 469 32.49 -2.03 6.33
N GLU A 470 33.61 -2.07 5.61
CA GLU A 470 34.42 -0.88 5.37
C GLU A 470 35.05 -0.85 3.98
N VAL A 471 35.40 0.35 3.52
CA VAL A 471 36.32 0.53 2.41
C VAL A 471 37.75 0.54 2.93
N GLN A 472 38.57 -0.40 2.45
CA GLN A 472 39.95 -0.61 2.87
C GLN A 472 40.76 0.69 2.78
N ASN A 473 41.47 1.02 3.88
CA ASN A 473 42.34 2.20 4.00
C ASN A 473 41.65 3.54 3.70
N ALA A 474 40.32 3.62 3.85
CA ALA A 474 39.52 4.78 3.47
C ALA A 474 39.78 5.25 2.02
N GLY A 475 40.07 4.31 1.10
CA GLY A 475 40.36 4.61 -0.29
C GLY A 475 39.25 5.44 -0.94
N LEU A 476 39.61 6.38 -1.81
CA LEU A 476 38.66 7.25 -2.52
C LEU A 476 38.46 6.85 -3.99
N GLY A 477 39.35 6.02 -4.53
CA GLY A 477 39.30 5.60 -5.93
C GLY A 477 38.39 4.40 -6.18
N ASP A 478 38.04 4.22 -7.45
CA ASP A 478 37.44 2.99 -7.94
C ASP A 478 38.38 1.80 -7.67
N SER A 479 37.80 0.62 -7.51
CA SER A 479 38.49 -0.62 -7.14
C SER A 479 39.06 -0.68 -5.73
N ALA A 480 38.87 0.35 -4.89
CA ALA A 480 39.24 0.21 -3.48
C ALA A 480 38.39 -0.91 -2.86
N ASN A 481 39.08 -1.82 -2.18
CA ASN A 481 38.47 -3.07 -1.75
C ASN A 481 37.44 -2.83 -0.62
N ILE A 482 36.37 -3.62 -0.62
CA ILE A 482 35.44 -3.66 0.52
C ILE A 482 35.79 -4.89 1.36
N GLN A 483 35.98 -4.67 2.65
CA GLN A 483 36.38 -5.69 3.62
C GLN A 483 35.58 -5.52 4.92
N GLN A 484 35.74 -6.43 5.87
CA GLN A 484 35.26 -6.21 7.24
C GLN A 484 36.42 -5.79 8.17
N ASN A 485 36.12 -5.01 9.19
CA ASN A 485 37.08 -4.60 10.21
C ASN A 485 36.42 -4.19 11.53
N THR A 486 37.22 -4.01 12.57
CA THR A 486 36.78 -3.41 13.83
C THR A 486 36.27 -1.99 13.59
N TYR A 487 35.15 -1.65 14.23
CA TYR A 487 34.60 -0.30 14.13
C TYR A 487 35.51 0.73 14.80
N SER A 488 35.83 1.79 14.07
CA SER A 488 36.74 2.87 14.44
C SER A 488 36.05 4.25 14.46
N GLY A 489 34.77 4.32 14.08
CA GLY A 489 34.03 5.58 13.90
C GLY A 489 34.39 6.34 12.61
N GLY A 490 35.24 5.76 11.75
CA GLY A 490 35.65 6.38 10.50
C GLY A 490 34.53 6.40 9.46
N PRO A 491 34.37 7.48 8.67
CA PRO A 491 33.28 7.58 7.69
C PRO A 491 33.36 6.57 6.54
N HIS A 492 34.50 5.90 6.35
CA HIS A 492 34.68 4.79 5.40
C HIS A 492 34.06 3.47 5.87
N GLN A 493 33.51 3.45 7.09
CA GLN A 493 32.74 2.35 7.67
C GLN A 493 31.24 2.69 7.74
N HIS A 494 30.83 3.84 7.21
CA HIS A 494 29.45 4.30 7.17
C HIS A 494 28.88 4.15 5.76
N TRP A 495 27.66 3.65 5.67
CA TRP A 495 27.01 3.30 4.41
C TRP A 495 25.63 3.93 4.32
N ASP A 496 25.33 4.53 3.18
CA ASP A 496 24.03 5.09 2.86
C ASP A 496 23.24 4.06 2.04
N PHE A 497 22.11 3.57 2.59
CA PHE A 497 21.16 2.71 1.89
C PHE A 497 20.08 3.58 1.26
N THR A 498 20.17 3.77 -0.06
CA THR A 498 19.24 4.62 -0.80
C THR A 498 18.32 3.75 -1.65
N PRO A 499 16.99 3.77 -1.42
CA PRO A 499 16.05 3.07 -2.28
C PRO A 499 16.19 3.50 -3.75
N MET A 500 16.07 2.56 -4.68
CA MET A 500 16.04 2.88 -6.10
C MET A 500 14.81 3.74 -6.40
N SER A 501 15.05 4.90 -7.04
CA SER A 501 13.97 5.80 -7.43
C SER A 501 13.27 5.27 -8.67
N PRO A 502 11.92 5.16 -8.66
CA PRO A 502 11.14 4.88 -9.87
C PRO A 502 11.50 5.79 -11.04
N ALA A 503 11.83 7.06 -10.78
CA ALA A 503 12.12 8.05 -11.81
C ALA A 503 13.44 7.83 -12.58
N ILE A 504 14.36 7.04 -12.01
CA ILE A 504 15.69 6.83 -12.59
C ILE A 504 15.88 5.38 -13.02
N ASP A 505 15.30 4.44 -12.29
CA ASP A 505 15.42 3.02 -12.59
C ASP A 505 14.52 2.62 -13.77
N TYR A 506 15.06 1.87 -14.73
CA TYR A 506 14.36 1.42 -15.94
C TYR A 506 13.69 0.05 -15.73
N GLY A 507 13.13 -0.20 -14.54
CA GLY A 507 12.55 -1.49 -14.19
C GLY A 507 12.10 -1.61 -12.74
N ASP A 508 12.52 -2.70 -12.10
CA ASP A 508 12.16 -3.06 -10.74
C ASP A 508 12.83 -2.17 -9.67
N CYS A 509 12.06 -1.28 -9.05
CA CYS A 509 12.52 -0.35 -8.02
C CYS A 509 12.54 -0.95 -6.59
N SER A 510 12.53 -2.28 -6.46
CA SER A 510 12.52 -2.98 -5.15
C SER A 510 13.91 -3.13 -4.50
N TYR A 511 14.91 -2.40 -4.99
CA TYR A 511 16.33 -2.50 -4.60
C TYR A 511 16.85 -1.21 -3.97
N PHE A 512 18.08 -1.26 -3.47
CA PHE A 512 18.83 -0.18 -2.87
C PHE A 512 20.20 -0.03 -3.53
N MET A 513 20.67 1.21 -3.62
CA MET A 513 22.10 1.50 -3.73
C MET A 513 22.73 1.49 -2.34
N VAL A 514 23.91 0.87 -2.23
CA VAL A 514 24.70 0.83 -0.99
C VAL A 514 25.96 1.65 -1.23
N THR A 515 26.00 2.87 -0.70
CA THR A 515 27.04 3.87 -1.02
C THR A 515 27.91 4.16 0.19
N ALA A 516 29.24 4.13 0.02
CA ALA A 516 30.17 4.50 1.07
C ALA A 516 30.12 6.02 1.31
N ALA A 517 29.83 6.40 2.56
CA ALA A 517 29.56 7.79 2.93
C ALA A 517 30.74 8.75 2.68
N HIS A 518 31.98 8.26 2.75
CA HIS A 518 33.19 9.09 2.60
C HIS A 518 33.57 9.36 1.14
N SER A 519 33.30 8.42 0.24
CA SER A 519 33.75 8.48 -1.16
C SER A 519 32.61 8.74 -2.15
N GLY A 520 31.36 8.55 -1.74
CA GLY A 520 30.18 8.62 -2.61
C GLY A 520 30.08 7.48 -3.63
N ARG A 521 30.89 6.42 -3.47
CA ARG A 521 30.97 5.27 -4.38
C ARG A 521 30.12 4.11 -3.90
N ALA A 522 29.58 3.35 -4.85
CA ALA A 522 28.68 2.24 -4.58
C ALA A 522 29.45 0.93 -4.36
N ALA A 523 28.90 0.04 -3.54
CA ALA A 523 29.33 -1.36 -3.46
C ALA A 523 28.99 -2.07 -4.79
N ASP A 524 30.00 -2.65 -5.41
CA ASP A 524 30.01 -3.14 -6.78
C ASP A 524 30.55 -4.57 -6.85
N VAL A 525 29.78 -5.49 -7.46
CA VAL A 525 30.29 -6.81 -7.81
C VAL A 525 31.17 -6.69 -9.06
N ASN A 526 32.46 -6.97 -8.89
CA ASN A 526 33.46 -6.76 -9.93
C ASN A 526 33.12 -7.51 -11.24
N ASN A 527 33.19 -6.79 -12.36
CA ASN A 527 32.96 -7.30 -13.71
C ASN A 527 31.62 -8.02 -13.92
N PHE A 528 30.56 -7.63 -13.19
CA PHE A 528 29.24 -8.28 -13.34
C PHE A 528 29.35 -9.81 -13.18
N SER A 529 30.25 -10.28 -12.33
CA SER A 529 30.52 -11.70 -12.19
C SER A 529 29.30 -12.43 -11.64
N PHE A 530 29.06 -13.65 -12.13
CA PHE A 530 28.11 -14.59 -11.52
C PHE A 530 28.80 -15.62 -10.61
N ASN A 531 30.12 -15.58 -10.47
CA ASN A 531 30.86 -16.62 -9.76
C ASN A 531 30.79 -16.42 -8.26
N ASP A 532 30.80 -17.53 -7.53
CA ASP A 532 31.07 -17.52 -6.09
C ASP A 532 32.49 -17.01 -5.84
N GLY A 533 32.66 -16.24 -4.77
CA GLY A 533 33.95 -15.62 -4.44
C GLY A 533 34.29 -14.39 -5.27
N ALA A 534 33.41 -13.93 -6.16
CA ALA A 534 33.65 -12.68 -6.89
C ALA A 534 33.74 -11.50 -5.91
N ASN A 535 34.76 -10.65 -6.12
CA ASN A 535 35.07 -9.55 -5.23
C ASN A 535 33.97 -8.49 -5.22
N VAL A 536 33.70 -7.92 -4.04
CA VAL A 536 32.91 -6.70 -3.90
C VAL A 536 33.86 -5.54 -3.59
N MET A 537 33.83 -4.52 -4.42
CA MET A 537 34.69 -3.34 -4.32
C MET A 537 33.84 -2.07 -4.38
N GLN A 538 34.41 -0.91 -4.06
CA GLN A 538 33.72 0.34 -4.35
C GLN A 538 33.99 0.76 -5.81
N TRP A 539 32.99 1.36 -6.44
CA TRP A 539 33.12 1.94 -7.78
C TRP A 539 32.25 3.18 -7.94
N THR A 540 32.58 4.01 -8.94
CA THR A 540 31.77 5.16 -9.36
C THR A 540 30.28 4.79 -9.40
N ASN A 541 29.46 5.62 -8.77
CA ASN A 541 28.03 5.40 -8.64
C ASN A 541 27.31 5.69 -9.98
N PHE A 542 26.93 4.65 -10.73
CA PHE A 542 26.23 4.76 -12.02
C PHE A 542 25.00 3.82 -12.13
N PRO A 543 24.29 3.60 -11.00
CA PRO A 543 23.30 2.53 -10.76
C PRO A 543 23.33 1.25 -11.62
N GLY A 544 24.50 0.68 -11.94
CA GLY A 544 24.58 -0.60 -12.67
C GLY A 544 23.91 -1.75 -11.91
N LEU A 545 23.36 -2.77 -12.61
CA LEU A 545 22.66 -3.89 -11.95
C LEU A 545 23.54 -4.66 -10.94
N ASN A 546 24.87 -4.65 -11.13
CA ASN A 546 25.85 -5.22 -10.20
C ASN A 546 26.10 -4.37 -8.95
N GLN A 547 25.57 -3.14 -8.89
CA GLN A 547 25.65 -2.21 -7.75
C GLN A 547 24.33 -2.09 -6.97
N GLN A 548 23.29 -2.79 -7.41
CA GLN A 548 21.96 -2.75 -6.79
C GLN A 548 21.71 -3.98 -5.91
N TRP A 549 21.13 -3.75 -4.73
CA TRP A 549 21.03 -4.75 -3.67
C TRP A 549 19.63 -4.79 -3.06
N PHE A 550 19.13 -5.98 -2.78
CA PHE A 550 17.89 -6.21 -2.05
C PHE A 550 18.20 -6.66 -0.63
N LEU A 551 17.42 -6.18 0.34
CA LEU A 551 17.50 -6.56 1.75
C LEU A 551 16.44 -7.61 2.07
N GLU A 552 16.87 -8.86 2.17
CA GLU A 552 16.02 -9.99 2.50
C GLU A 552 16.06 -10.23 4.00
N TYR A 553 14.96 -9.95 4.69
CA TYR A 553 14.88 -10.08 6.14
C TYR A 553 14.87 -11.55 6.58
N THR A 554 15.69 -11.89 7.57
CA THR A 554 15.85 -13.27 8.07
C THR A 554 15.44 -13.45 9.53
N GLY A 555 14.73 -12.48 10.10
CA GLY A 555 14.32 -12.47 11.51
C GLY A 555 15.36 -11.84 12.45
N ASP A 556 14.93 -11.47 13.65
CA ASP A 556 15.77 -10.96 14.75
C ASP A 556 16.63 -9.73 14.37
N GLY A 557 16.14 -8.92 13.44
CA GLY A 557 16.84 -7.72 12.94
C GLY A 557 17.97 -7.99 11.94
N TRP A 558 18.12 -9.23 11.46
CA TRP A 558 19.14 -9.61 10.48
C TRP A 558 18.59 -9.64 9.05
N PHE A 559 19.48 -9.33 8.10
CA PHE A 559 19.20 -9.36 6.67
C PHE A 559 20.27 -10.15 5.93
N HIS A 560 19.86 -10.84 4.88
CA HIS A 560 20.74 -11.11 3.77
C HIS A 560 20.73 -9.93 2.80
N ILE A 561 21.89 -9.58 2.22
CA ILE A 561 22.02 -8.50 1.23
C ILE A 561 22.29 -9.14 -0.14
N ARG A 562 21.28 -9.15 -1.02
CA ARG A 562 21.28 -9.91 -2.28
C ARG A 562 21.49 -9.01 -3.49
N ASN A 563 22.45 -9.31 -4.35
CA ASN A 563 22.75 -8.54 -5.55
C ASN A 563 21.67 -8.73 -6.65
N ARG A 564 21.28 -7.66 -7.35
CA ARG A 564 20.28 -7.69 -8.46
C ARG A 564 20.78 -8.42 -9.71
N TRP A 565 22.08 -8.32 -10.01
CA TRP A 565 22.63 -8.95 -11.21
C TRP A 565 22.76 -10.46 -11.06
N SER A 566 23.48 -10.90 -10.03
CA SER A 566 23.83 -12.31 -9.84
C SER A 566 22.80 -13.12 -9.04
N GLY A 567 21.94 -12.44 -8.27
CA GLY A 567 21.05 -13.06 -7.29
C GLY A 567 21.79 -13.73 -6.12
N LYS A 568 23.06 -13.39 -5.89
CA LYS A 568 23.90 -13.92 -4.79
C LYS A 568 24.03 -12.94 -3.63
N TYR A 569 24.57 -13.41 -2.51
CA TYR A 569 24.57 -12.70 -1.24
C TYR A 569 25.92 -12.13 -0.88
N LEU A 570 25.93 -10.92 -0.31
CA LEU A 570 27.10 -10.29 0.29
C LEU A 570 27.62 -11.17 1.43
N THR A 571 28.88 -11.59 1.33
CA THR A 571 29.45 -12.67 2.15
C THR A 571 30.85 -12.31 2.63
N VAL A 572 31.14 -12.56 3.90
CA VAL A 572 32.53 -12.54 4.40
C VAL A 572 33.25 -13.79 3.89
N ASN A 573 34.33 -13.61 3.14
CA ASN A 573 35.04 -14.71 2.50
C ASN A 573 35.58 -15.72 3.53
N GLY A 574 35.34 -17.00 3.26
CA GLY A 574 35.74 -18.11 4.14
C GLY A 574 35.15 -18.06 5.56
N ALA A 575 34.06 -17.30 5.77
CA ALA A 575 33.50 -17.03 7.10
C ALA A 575 34.54 -16.50 8.12
N SER A 576 35.57 -15.81 7.64
CA SER A 576 36.65 -15.34 8.50
C SER A 576 36.14 -14.34 9.54
N THR A 577 36.72 -14.38 10.73
CA THR A 577 36.54 -13.39 11.80
C THR A 577 37.78 -12.51 11.95
N ALA A 578 38.61 -12.35 10.91
CA ALA A 578 39.78 -11.47 10.96
C ALA A 578 39.44 -10.05 10.47
N ASN A 579 40.18 -9.06 10.99
CA ASN A 579 40.23 -7.71 10.39
C ASN A 579 40.84 -7.79 8.99
N GLY A 580 40.26 -7.04 8.05
CA GLY A 580 40.68 -7.07 6.65
C GLY A 580 40.21 -8.29 5.87
N ALA A 581 39.35 -9.14 6.45
CA ALA A 581 38.77 -10.24 5.68
C ALA A 581 37.90 -9.70 4.54
N ASN A 582 38.09 -10.27 3.36
CA ASN A 582 37.50 -9.76 2.14
C ASN A 582 35.99 -9.96 2.09
N ILE A 583 35.28 -9.06 1.41
CA ILE A 583 33.86 -9.23 1.08
C ILE A 583 33.70 -9.69 -0.36
N VAL A 584 32.93 -10.76 -0.53
CA VAL A 584 32.63 -11.39 -1.81
C VAL A 584 31.13 -11.56 -1.96
N GLN A 585 30.68 -11.98 -3.14
CA GLN A 585 29.36 -12.60 -3.27
C GLN A 585 29.46 -14.13 -3.21
N TRP A 586 28.40 -14.77 -2.72
CA TRP A 586 28.27 -16.23 -2.74
C TRP A 586 26.80 -16.65 -2.83
N ALA A 587 26.53 -17.83 -3.39
CA ALA A 587 25.21 -18.46 -3.33
C ALA A 587 24.69 -18.58 -1.88
N ALA A 588 23.39 -18.79 -1.68
CA ALA A 588 22.84 -18.99 -0.34
C ALA A 588 23.51 -20.19 0.35
N THR A 589 24.06 -19.96 1.55
CA THR A 589 24.66 -21.01 2.40
C THR A 589 23.92 -21.19 3.72
N GLY A 590 23.09 -20.21 4.12
CA GLY A 590 22.48 -20.15 5.44
C GLY A 590 23.46 -19.79 6.57
N HIS A 591 24.74 -19.60 6.28
CA HIS A 591 25.76 -19.32 7.29
C HIS A 591 25.67 -17.86 7.80
N PRO A 592 25.90 -17.58 9.10
CA PRO A 592 25.88 -16.22 9.66
C PRO A 592 26.85 -15.22 9.01
N SER A 593 27.85 -15.69 8.26
CA SER A 593 28.75 -14.81 7.49
C SER A 593 28.07 -14.10 6.31
N GLN A 594 26.84 -14.49 5.95
CA GLN A 594 25.99 -13.84 4.95
C GLN A 594 24.91 -12.94 5.57
N GLN A 595 24.83 -12.89 6.91
CA GLN A 595 23.80 -12.16 7.64
C GLN A 595 24.37 -10.86 8.20
N TRP A 596 23.62 -9.79 7.98
CA TRP A 596 24.03 -8.42 8.25
C TRP A 596 22.96 -7.68 9.03
N ARG A 597 23.36 -6.87 10.00
CA ARG A 597 22.48 -5.95 10.73
C ARG A 597 22.87 -4.52 10.38
N LEU A 598 21.86 -3.68 10.16
CA LEU A 598 22.04 -2.26 9.87
C LEU A 598 21.82 -1.47 11.15
N LEU A 599 22.88 -0.87 11.69
CA LEU A 599 22.83 -0.08 12.93
C LEU A 599 22.93 1.41 12.65
N PRO A 600 22.26 2.29 13.42
CA PRO A 600 22.50 3.73 13.36
C PRO A 600 23.97 4.08 13.58
N VAL A 601 24.46 5.14 12.94
CA VAL A 601 25.81 5.66 13.24
C VAL A 601 25.89 6.07 14.71
N GLY A 602 26.94 5.62 15.40
CA GLY A 602 27.12 5.86 16.83
C GLY A 602 26.58 4.75 17.74
N ALA A 603 25.89 3.75 17.19
CA ALA A 603 25.63 2.49 17.88
C ALA A 603 26.94 1.69 18.10
N SER A 604 26.90 0.70 18.99
CA SER A 604 28.04 -0.19 19.27
C SER A 604 27.85 -1.53 18.55
N PRO A 605 28.62 -1.85 17.48
CA PRO A 605 28.43 -3.08 16.71
C PRO A 605 28.65 -4.39 17.48
N THR A 606 29.43 -4.33 18.56
CA THR A 606 29.75 -5.49 19.41
C THR A 606 28.84 -5.60 20.62
N ASP A 607 27.95 -4.64 20.81
CA ASP A 607 26.96 -4.70 21.87
C ASP A 607 25.82 -5.64 21.46
N LEU A 608 25.76 -6.75 22.18
CA LEU A 608 24.72 -7.77 22.08
C LEU A 608 23.89 -7.87 23.37
N THR A 609 24.08 -6.92 24.30
CA THR A 609 23.45 -6.98 25.61
C THR A 609 22.11 -6.25 25.54
N PRO A 610 20.98 -6.95 25.61
CA PRO A 610 19.69 -6.27 25.59
C PRO A 610 19.49 -5.42 26.86
N PRO A 611 18.69 -4.35 26.77
CA PRO A 611 18.19 -3.66 27.96
C PRO A 611 17.48 -4.61 28.94
N PRO A 612 17.41 -4.26 30.24
CA PRO A 612 16.57 -5.00 31.18
C PRO A 612 15.10 -4.93 30.74
N ALA A 613 14.34 -5.98 31.08
CA ALA A 613 12.91 -6.03 30.84
C ALA A 613 12.21 -4.82 31.49
N VAL A 614 11.23 -4.25 30.79
CA VAL A 614 10.45 -3.12 31.30
C VAL A 614 9.66 -3.55 32.53
N THR A 615 9.67 -2.71 33.57
CA THR A 615 8.94 -2.91 34.82
C THR A 615 7.86 -1.83 34.99
N GLY A 616 6.95 -2.03 35.96
CA GLY A 616 5.90 -1.06 36.28
C GLY A 616 4.88 -0.82 35.18
N LEU A 617 4.82 -1.69 34.15
CA LEU A 617 3.78 -1.63 33.14
C LEU A 617 2.42 -1.76 33.80
N HIS A 618 1.53 -0.84 33.51
CA HIS A 618 0.14 -0.86 33.94
C HIS A 618 -0.77 -0.40 32.80
N ALA A 619 -1.99 -0.95 32.78
CA ALA A 619 -3.01 -0.65 31.79
C ALA A 619 -4.24 -0.05 32.47
N THR A 620 -4.61 1.16 32.09
CA THR A 620 -5.80 1.86 32.54
C THR A 620 -6.86 1.81 31.45
N ALA A 621 -8.00 1.18 31.76
CA ALA A 621 -9.15 1.18 30.86
C ALA A 621 -9.72 2.60 30.73
N ARG A 622 -10.03 2.99 29.49
CA ARG A 622 -10.91 4.12 29.17
C ARG A 622 -12.18 3.57 28.50
N GLU A 623 -13.15 4.42 28.23
CA GLU A 623 -14.42 4.03 27.64
C GLU A 623 -14.23 3.36 26.28
N ARG A 624 -13.25 3.84 25.49
CA ARG A 624 -13.05 3.44 24.08
C ARG A 624 -11.58 3.26 23.68
N SER A 625 -10.67 3.16 24.64
CA SER A 625 -9.24 2.90 24.42
C SER A 625 -8.61 2.26 25.67
N VAL A 626 -7.34 1.88 25.57
CA VAL A 626 -6.52 1.52 26.74
C VAL A 626 -5.32 2.44 26.83
N HIS A 627 -5.08 3.02 28.00
CA HIS A 627 -3.87 3.80 28.26
C HIS A 627 -2.85 2.91 28.98
N LEU A 628 -1.62 2.91 28.48
CA LEU A 628 -0.48 2.18 29.02
C LEU A 628 0.55 3.18 29.53
N ALA A 629 1.13 2.88 30.68
CA ALA A 629 2.33 3.54 31.15
C ALA A 629 3.24 2.56 31.88
N TRP A 630 4.54 2.86 31.92
CA TRP A 630 5.56 1.99 32.50
C TRP A 630 6.70 2.80 33.12
N SER A 631 7.58 2.13 33.85
CA SER A 631 8.79 2.75 34.39
C SER A 631 9.86 2.90 33.31
N ALA A 632 10.56 4.04 33.32
CA ALA A 632 11.68 4.28 32.41
C ALA A 632 12.77 3.20 32.59
N SER A 633 13.39 2.78 31.47
CA SER A 633 14.48 1.82 31.49
C SER A 633 15.75 2.54 31.90
N THR A 634 16.59 1.87 32.68
CA THR A 634 17.88 2.40 33.15
C THR A 634 19.02 2.09 32.20
N ALA A 635 18.76 1.44 31.06
CA ALA A 635 19.77 1.15 30.04
C ALA A 635 20.43 2.46 29.54
N PRO A 636 21.77 2.59 29.62
CA PRO A 636 22.47 3.82 29.26
C PRO A 636 22.39 4.17 27.78
N ASP A 637 22.09 3.19 26.94
CA ASP A 637 22.04 3.23 25.49
C ASP A 637 20.65 2.92 24.93
N LEU A 638 19.61 3.16 25.73
CA LEU A 638 18.21 3.02 25.32
C LEU A 638 17.94 3.77 23.99
N GLY A 639 17.40 3.04 23.03
CA GLY A 639 16.93 3.53 21.73
C GLY A 639 15.42 3.80 21.72
N GLY A 640 14.64 3.12 22.56
CA GLY A 640 13.21 3.37 22.76
C GLY A 640 12.44 2.15 23.25
N TYR A 641 11.12 2.16 23.03
CA TYR A 641 10.22 1.08 23.43
C TYR A 641 9.37 0.56 22.26
N THR A 642 8.99 -0.71 22.39
CA THR A 642 8.04 -1.40 21.51
C THR A 642 6.88 -1.92 22.35
N VAL A 643 5.66 -1.53 22.00
CA VAL A 643 4.42 -1.98 22.64
C VAL A 643 3.84 -3.10 21.79
N LEU A 644 3.58 -4.23 22.43
CA LEU A 644 2.93 -5.37 21.80
C LEU A 644 1.59 -5.67 22.46
N ARG A 645 0.64 -6.16 21.65
CA ARG A 645 -0.72 -6.51 22.07
C ARG A 645 -1.08 -7.92 21.64
N SER A 646 -1.91 -8.58 22.42
CA SER A 646 -2.52 -9.88 22.11
C SER A 646 -4.00 -9.89 22.51
N PRO A 647 -4.89 -10.57 21.76
CA PRO A 647 -6.24 -10.87 22.21
C PRO A 647 -6.27 -11.96 23.30
N ASN A 648 -5.21 -12.73 23.48
CA ASN A 648 -5.11 -13.83 24.45
C ASN A 648 -4.02 -13.59 25.49
N PRO A 649 -4.17 -14.10 26.73
CA PRO A 649 -3.08 -14.15 27.69
C PRO A 649 -1.89 -14.93 27.10
N GLY A 650 -0.69 -14.34 27.11
CA GLY A 650 0.55 -15.01 26.69
C GLY A 650 0.91 -14.92 25.19
N GLY A 651 0.01 -14.42 24.33
CA GLY A 651 0.27 -14.20 22.91
C GLY A 651 -0.66 -14.99 21.96
N PRO A 652 -0.37 -15.03 20.64
CA PRO A 652 0.78 -14.39 19.98
C PRO A 652 0.73 -12.86 20.08
N TRP A 653 1.91 -12.25 20.12
CA TRP A 653 2.07 -10.80 20.27
C TRP A 653 2.16 -10.11 18.91
N GLU A 654 1.52 -8.95 18.79
CA GLU A 654 1.61 -8.08 17.62
C GLU A 654 2.14 -6.71 18.03
N ILE A 655 3.13 -6.18 17.29
CA ILE A 655 3.62 -4.81 17.51
C ILE A 655 2.53 -3.82 17.09
N ILE A 656 2.10 -2.98 18.05
CA ILE A 656 1.13 -1.90 17.81
C ILE A 656 1.77 -0.50 17.89
N ALA A 657 2.97 -0.41 18.45
CA ALA A 657 3.81 0.79 18.40
C ALA A 657 5.28 0.42 18.60
N ARG A 658 6.20 1.15 17.97
CA ARG A 658 7.66 0.95 18.13
C ARG A 658 8.42 2.26 17.99
N GLY A 659 9.61 2.32 18.58
CA GLY A 659 10.43 3.54 18.56
C GLY A 659 9.86 4.65 19.44
N LEU A 660 9.11 4.30 20.48
CA LEU A 660 8.59 5.26 21.44
C LEU A 660 9.73 5.73 22.36
N THR A 661 9.83 7.05 22.57
CA THR A 661 10.80 7.65 23.50
C THR A 661 10.21 7.97 24.86
N ASN A 662 8.87 8.01 24.94
CA ASN A 662 8.13 8.27 26.17
C ASN A 662 7.75 6.95 26.83
N THR A 663 7.37 7.01 28.11
CA THR A 663 6.98 5.84 28.91
C THR A 663 5.47 5.64 29.02
N ALA A 664 4.73 6.10 28.00
CA ALA A 664 3.29 5.95 27.92
C ALA A 664 2.81 5.84 26.47
N PHE A 665 1.71 5.13 26.28
CA PHE A 665 1.07 4.92 24.99
C PHE A 665 -0.43 4.73 25.18
N THR A 666 -1.26 5.29 24.29
CA THR A 666 -2.69 5.00 24.26
C THR A 666 -2.97 4.15 23.04
N ASP A 667 -3.62 3.00 23.21
CA ASP A 667 -4.09 2.14 22.13
C ASP A 667 -5.53 2.54 21.73
N PRO A 668 -5.72 3.32 20.64
CA PRO A 668 -7.05 3.68 20.13
C PRO A 668 -7.79 2.50 19.48
N ALA A 669 -7.09 1.44 19.08
CA ALA A 669 -7.69 0.27 18.44
C ALA A 669 -8.24 -0.73 19.48
N ALA A 670 -7.90 -0.55 20.77
CA ALA A 670 -8.52 -1.27 21.88
C ALA A 670 -9.89 -0.69 22.23
N ASN A 671 -10.84 -0.81 21.30
CA ASN A 671 -12.14 -0.14 21.37
C ASN A 671 -13.33 -1.10 21.32
N ARG A 672 -13.13 -2.38 21.64
CA ARG A 672 -14.23 -3.35 21.78
C ARG A 672 -14.29 -3.81 23.24
N MET A 673 -15.47 -4.22 23.69
CA MET A 673 -15.71 -4.70 25.05
C MET A 673 -15.13 -6.11 25.26
N ARG A 674 -13.81 -6.23 25.22
CA ARG A 674 -13.06 -7.45 25.50
C ARG A 674 -11.74 -7.13 26.19
N ALA A 675 -11.15 -8.12 26.84
CA ALA A 675 -9.80 -7.99 27.37
C ALA A 675 -8.78 -7.83 26.23
N TYR A 676 -7.84 -6.92 26.44
CA TYR A 676 -6.64 -6.77 25.64
C TYR A 676 -5.43 -6.98 26.54
N HIS A 677 -4.47 -7.77 26.08
CA HIS A 677 -3.25 -8.09 26.82
C HIS A 677 -2.09 -7.32 26.21
N TYR A 678 -1.20 -6.78 27.05
CA TYR A 678 -0.07 -5.97 26.63
C TYR A 678 1.23 -6.38 27.31
N VAL A 679 2.30 -6.26 26.55
CA VAL A 679 3.68 -6.29 27.02
C VAL A 679 4.45 -5.17 26.35
N VAL A 680 5.51 -4.70 27.01
CA VAL A 680 6.42 -3.70 26.46
C VAL A 680 7.84 -4.25 26.48
N ARG A 681 8.59 -3.99 25.39
CA ARG A 681 10.03 -4.25 25.30
C ARG A 681 10.79 -2.94 25.25
N ALA A 682 11.93 -2.88 25.93
CA ALA A 682 12.93 -1.83 25.74
C ALA A 682 13.89 -2.26 24.62
N VAL A 683 14.30 -1.31 23.79
CA VAL A 683 15.21 -1.54 22.66
C VAL A 683 16.37 -0.57 22.78
N ASP A 684 17.61 -1.03 22.66
CA ASP A 684 18.80 -0.18 22.68
C ASP A 684 19.12 0.41 21.28
N ARG A 685 20.19 1.20 21.19
CA ARG A 685 20.69 1.78 19.93
C ARG A 685 21.34 0.76 18.99
N SER A 686 21.70 -0.42 19.49
CA SER A 686 22.26 -1.55 18.75
C SER A 686 21.16 -2.52 18.27
N TRP A 687 19.89 -2.14 18.43
CA TRP A 687 18.68 -2.90 18.14
C TRP A 687 18.53 -4.20 18.94
N ASN A 688 19.22 -4.38 20.08
CA ASN A 688 18.89 -5.49 20.95
C ASN A 688 17.62 -5.16 21.74
N SER A 689 16.74 -6.14 21.86
CA SER A 689 15.46 -6.01 22.53
C SER A 689 15.47 -6.77 23.84
N SER A 690 14.93 -6.16 24.89
CA SER A 690 14.65 -6.86 26.14
C SER A 690 13.66 -8.00 25.92
N SER A 691 13.58 -8.92 26.89
CA SER A 691 12.41 -9.79 27.02
C SER A 691 11.15 -8.95 27.26
N ASN A 692 9.98 -9.59 27.08
CA ASN A 692 8.70 -8.97 27.42
C ASN A 692 8.69 -8.56 28.90
N SER A 693 8.10 -7.39 29.19
CA SER A 693 7.64 -7.08 30.54
C SER A 693 6.68 -8.14 31.07
N ALA A 694 6.36 -8.07 32.37
CA ALA A 694 5.16 -8.75 32.87
C ALA A 694 3.94 -8.32 32.05
N SER A 695 3.10 -9.29 31.69
CA SER A 695 1.88 -9.01 30.93
C SER A 695 0.86 -8.31 31.83
N VAL A 696 0.22 -7.28 31.29
CA VAL A 696 -0.97 -6.67 31.89
C VAL A 696 -2.16 -6.82 30.96
N SER A 697 -3.36 -6.59 31.49
CA SER A 697 -4.57 -6.56 30.68
C SER A 697 -5.52 -5.48 31.15
N ALA A 698 -6.26 -4.92 30.21
CA ALA A 698 -7.40 -4.05 30.49
C ALA A 698 -8.54 -4.35 29.51
N THR A 699 -9.77 -4.19 29.98
CA THR A 699 -10.97 -4.20 29.15
C THR A 699 -11.49 -2.77 29.13
N PRO A 700 -11.67 -2.13 27.95
CA PRO A 700 -12.31 -0.83 27.87
C PRO A 700 -13.63 -0.83 28.65
N SER A 701 -13.90 0.23 29.42
CA SER A 701 -15.08 0.30 30.30
C SER A 701 -16.39 0.40 29.53
N GLY A 702 -16.35 0.81 28.25
CA GLY A 702 -17.53 1.09 27.45
C GLY A 702 -18.24 2.36 27.88
N GLY A 703 -19.50 2.51 27.46
CA GLY A 703 -20.33 3.67 27.81
C GLY A 703 -20.22 4.84 26.84
N SER A 704 -20.95 5.91 27.16
CA SER A 704 -21.07 7.14 26.38
C SER A 704 -19.84 8.03 26.56
N ALA A 705 -19.11 8.31 25.49
CA ALA A 705 -17.87 9.07 25.50
C ALA A 705 -17.66 9.90 24.21
N LEU A 706 -16.77 10.89 24.32
CA LEU A 706 -16.11 11.53 23.19
C LEU A 706 -15.13 10.53 22.56
N LEU A 707 -15.28 10.23 21.28
CA LEU A 707 -14.36 9.36 20.53
C LEU A 707 -13.15 10.12 20.00
N ALA A 708 -13.38 11.30 19.42
CA ALA A 708 -12.34 12.14 18.85
C ALA A 708 -12.76 13.61 18.84
N ARG A 709 -11.78 14.51 19.04
CA ARG A 709 -11.91 15.96 18.88
C ARG A 709 -10.72 16.50 18.09
N TYR A 710 -10.98 17.05 16.91
CA TYR A 710 -9.96 17.71 16.09
C TYR A 710 -10.19 19.21 16.11
N ARG A 711 -9.31 19.92 16.83
CA ARG A 711 -9.36 21.39 16.99
C ARG A 711 -8.78 22.14 15.80
N PHE A 712 -7.80 21.54 15.11
CA PHE A 712 -7.06 22.15 14.00
C PHE A 712 -6.22 23.41 14.33
N ASP A 713 -6.20 23.86 15.59
CA ASP A 713 -5.33 24.95 16.08
C ASP A 713 -3.83 24.67 15.91
N ASP A 714 -3.40 23.46 16.28
CA ASP A 714 -1.98 23.07 16.36
C ASP A 714 -1.64 21.88 15.44
N GLY A 715 -2.46 21.67 14.41
CA GLY A 715 -2.35 20.53 13.51
C GLY A 715 -3.56 19.60 13.54
N VAL A 716 -3.40 18.40 12.99
CA VAL A 716 -4.50 17.45 12.79
C VAL A 716 -4.67 16.41 13.90
N LEU A 717 -3.92 16.51 15.00
CA LEU A 717 -3.95 15.50 16.04
C LEU A 717 -5.27 15.53 16.82
N ASP A 718 -5.84 14.34 17.08
CA ASP A 718 -6.93 14.18 18.04
C ASP A 718 -6.52 14.68 19.43
N ALA A 719 -7.30 15.62 19.98
CA ALA A 719 -7.13 16.20 21.30
C ALA A 719 -7.88 15.41 22.39
N SER A 720 -8.64 14.36 22.02
CA SER A 720 -9.28 13.49 22.99
C SER A 720 -8.26 12.59 23.71
N PRO A 721 -8.60 12.08 24.91
CA PRO A 721 -7.79 11.07 25.58
C PRO A 721 -7.61 9.77 24.78
N ASN A 722 -8.38 9.53 23.71
CA ASN A 722 -8.30 8.29 22.95
C ASN A 722 -7.19 8.28 21.89
N ALA A 723 -6.61 9.44 21.56
CA ALA A 723 -5.52 9.56 20.59
C ALA A 723 -5.84 8.95 19.20
N ASN A 724 -7.06 9.16 18.70
CA ASN A 724 -7.50 8.78 17.35
C ASN A 724 -6.89 9.71 16.29
N HIS A 725 -5.56 9.84 16.25
CA HIS A 725 -4.86 10.72 15.33
C HIS A 725 -5.08 10.30 13.86
N PRO A 726 -5.18 11.23 12.91
CA PRO A 726 -5.37 10.90 11.50
C PRO A 726 -4.18 10.11 10.93
N ILE A 727 -4.48 9.23 9.98
CA ILE A 727 -3.52 8.31 9.36
C ILE A 727 -2.83 8.98 8.17
N VAL A 728 -3.58 9.69 7.31
CA VAL A 728 -3.07 10.23 6.04
C VAL A 728 -3.60 11.63 5.77
N LEU A 729 -2.73 12.49 5.21
CA LEU A 729 -3.05 13.80 4.67
C LEU A 729 -2.75 13.81 3.17
N ASP A 730 -3.75 13.56 2.33
CA ASP A 730 -3.60 13.61 0.88
C ASP A 730 -3.44 15.07 0.44
N GLY A 731 -2.37 15.38 -0.30
CA GLY A 731 -2.09 16.74 -0.75
C GLY A 731 -1.84 17.76 0.36
N ALA A 732 -1.69 17.30 1.61
CA ALA A 732 -1.45 18.08 2.83
C ALA A 732 -2.33 19.34 2.94
N PRO A 733 -3.59 19.22 3.42
CA PRO A 733 -4.45 20.38 3.60
C PRO A 733 -3.77 21.47 4.44
N GLY A 734 -3.98 22.73 4.06
CA GLY A 734 -3.40 23.87 4.76
C GLY A 734 -4.15 24.22 6.04
N PHE A 735 -3.69 25.23 6.76
CA PHE A 735 -4.41 25.83 7.89
C PHE A 735 -4.74 27.29 7.58
N ALA A 736 -5.91 27.73 8.01
CA ALA A 736 -6.40 29.10 7.82
C ALA A 736 -7.27 29.53 9.00
N GLY A 737 -7.71 30.79 9.05
CA GLY A 737 -8.58 31.27 10.14
C GLY A 737 -9.86 30.44 10.28
N GLY A 738 -10.09 29.93 11.49
CA GLY A 738 -11.21 29.08 11.88
C GLY A 738 -12.43 29.84 12.39
N ALA A 739 -13.47 29.10 12.75
CA ALA A 739 -14.54 29.61 13.61
C ALA A 739 -14.00 29.87 15.01
N PHE A 740 -13.03 29.04 15.45
CA PHE A 740 -12.23 29.22 16.65
C PHE A 740 -10.77 29.00 16.27
N GLY A 741 -9.91 29.98 16.50
CA GLY A 741 -8.48 29.83 16.20
C GLY A 741 -8.19 29.48 14.74
N SER A 742 -7.67 28.28 14.48
CA SER A 742 -7.33 27.79 13.13
C SER A 742 -8.18 26.61 12.68
N ALA A 743 -8.48 26.58 11.39
CA ALA A 743 -9.23 25.52 10.72
C ALA A 743 -8.39 24.83 9.65
N LEU A 744 -8.75 23.57 9.38
CA LEU A 744 -8.20 22.80 8.27
C LEU A 744 -8.81 23.28 6.95
N ALA A 745 -7.97 23.69 6.00
CA ALA A 745 -8.37 24.29 4.73
C ALA A 745 -8.14 23.36 3.54
N PHE A 746 -9.20 23.12 2.78
CA PHE A 746 -9.22 22.28 1.58
C PHE A 746 -9.39 23.12 0.32
N ASN A 747 -8.62 22.79 -0.71
CA ASN A 747 -8.57 23.51 -1.99
C ASN A 747 -9.63 23.08 -3.03
N GLY A 748 -10.43 22.05 -2.76
CA GLY A 748 -11.41 21.50 -3.71
C GLY A 748 -10.84 20.71 -4.89
N ALA A 749 -9.53 20.43 -4.92
CA ALA A 749 -8.85 19.87 -6.08
C ALA A 749 -7.99 18.63 -5.79
N SER A 750 -7.30 18.57 -4.66
CA SER A 750 -6.31 17.52 -4.42
C SER A 750 -6.16 17.06 -2.96
N GLN A 751 -7.01 17.57 -2.06
CA GLN A 751 -6.78 17.48 -0.61
C GLN A 751 -7.84 16.67 0.12
N SER A 752 -7.41 15.76 1.00
CA SER A 752 -8.29 15.01 1.91
C SER A 752 -7.55 14.51 3.15
N VAL A 753 -8.31 14.13 4.18
CA VAL A 753 -7.77 13.52 5.41
C VAL A 753 -8.39 12.15 5.66
N MET A 754 -7.59 11.17 6.05
CA MET A 754 -8.05 9.85 6.50
C MET A 754 -7.96 9.73 8.01
N LEU A 755 -9.08 9.50 8.67
CA LEU A 755 -9.18 9.21 10.10
C LEU A 755 -8.99 7.71 10.39
N PRO A 756 -8.74 7.31 11.65
CA PRO A 756 -8.53 5.91 12.02
C PRO A 756 -9.64 4.96 11.56
N ALA A 757 -9.25 3.79 11.05
CA ALA A 757 -10.18 2.76 10.58
C ALA A 757 -11.08 2.22 11.71
N THR A 758 -10.60 2.22 12.95
CA THR A 758 -11.34 1.69 14.09
C THR A 758 -12.27 2.72 14.72
N LEU A 759 -12.23 4.00 14.31
CA LEU A 759 -12.89 5.12 14.99
C LEU A 759 -14.38 4.86 15.29
N LEU A 760 -15.13 4.34 14.31
CA LEU A 760 -16.57 4.09 14.43
C LEU A 760 -16.94 2.60 14.58
N ALA A 761 -15.96 1.76 14.85
CA ALA A 761 -16.16 0.32 15.00
C ALA A 761 -17.13 0.00 16.16
N GLY A 762 -18.22 -0.70 15.85
CA GLY A 762 -19.28 -1.07 16.79
C GLY A 762 -20.14 0.09 17.31
N VAL A 763 -20.07 1.28 16.69
CA VAL A 763 -20.83 2.46 17.13
C VAL A 763 -22.27 2.39 16.62
N THR A 764 -23.22 2.29 17.55
CA THR A 764 -24.66 2.23 17.27
C THR A 764 -25.31 3.61 17.37
N ASN A 765 -25.10 4.31 18.48
CA ASN A 765 -25.54 5.70 18.65
C ASN A 765 -24.36 6.65 18.41
N PHE A 766 -24.60 7.88 17.96
CA PHE A 766 -23.50 8.81 17.73
C PHE A 766 -23.94 10.26 17.69
N THR A 767 -22.94 11.14 17.82
CA THR A 767 -23.02 12.55 17.42
C THR A 767 -21.81 12.89 16.56
N LEU A 768 -22.04 13.48 15.40
CA LEU A 768 -21.02 14.13 14.58
C LEU A 768 -21.30 15.64 14.61
N ALA A 769 -20.36 16.46 15.07
CA ALA A 769 -20.52 17.91 15.11
C ALA A 769 -19.27 18.59 14.56
N VAL A 770 -19.44 19.60 13.71
CA VAL A 770 -18.32 20.25 13.02
C VAL A 770 -18.70 21.67 12.60
N TRP A 771 -17.74 22.58 12.66
CA TRP A 771 -17.83 23.88 12.02
C TRP A 771 -17.38 23.79 10.57
N VAL A 772 -18.21 24.31 9.67
CA VAL A 772 -17.99 24.22 8.22
C VAL A 772 -18.05 25.61 7.61
N TYR A 773 -17.02 25.97 6.87
CA TYR A 773 -17.00 27.12 5.96
C TYR A 773 -16.97 26.59 4.54
N TRP A 774 -18.09 26.66 3.82
CA TRP A 774 -18.16 26.15 2.45
C TRP A 774 -17.89 27.27 1.43
N ASN A 775 -16.91 27.09 0.55
CA ASN A 775 -16.57 28.06 -0.49
C ASN A 775 -17.48 27.95 -1.74
N GLY A 776 -18.45 27.02 -1.74
CA GLY A 776 -19.28 26.73 -2.91
C GLY A 776 -18.64 25.71 -3.86
N GLY A 777 -19.19 25.60 -5.06
CA GLY A 777 -18.77 24.66 -6.10
C GLY A 777 -19.87 23.65 -6.45
N ALA A 778 -19.51 22.59 -7.17
CA ALA A 778 -20.46 21.56 -7.57
C ALA A 778 -21.06 20.81 -6.37
N ALA A 779 -22.27 20.27 -6.55
CA ALA A 779 -22.94 19.42 -5.57
C ALA A 779 -22.11 18.17 -5.25
N TRP A 780 -22.45 17.49 -4.14
CA TRP A 780 -21.83 16.24 -3.69
C TRP A 780 -20.40 16.32 -3.15
N GLN A 781 -19.87 17.54 -2.94
CA GLN A 781 -18.70 17.71 -2.08
C GLN A 781 -18.97 17.08 -0.70
N ARG A 782 -17.98 16.43 -0.09
CA ARG A 782 -18.16 15.77 1.21
C ARG A 782 -17.41 16.48 2.29
N ILE A 783 -18.12 16.93 3.33
CA ILE A 783 -17.51 17.37 4.58
C ILE A 783 -16.81 16.15 5.21
N LEU A 784 -17.56 15.05 5.33
CA LEU A 784 -17.07 13.73 5.72
C LEU A 784 -17.78 12.64 4.93
N ASP A 785 -17.10 11.52 4.72
CA ASP A 785 -17.63 10.30 4.10
C ASP A 785 -16.92 9.08 4.70
N PHE A 786 -17.62 8.35 5.56
CA PHE A 786 -17.11 7.22 6.34
C PHE A 786 -17.75 5.93 5.85
N GLY A 787 -16.95 4.99 5.37
CA GLY A 787 -17.49 3.79 4.72
C GLY A 787 -16.48 2.71 4.40
N ASN A 788 -16.93 1.72 3.63
CA ASN A 788 -16.11 0.69 3.02
C ASN A 788 -16.14 0.77 1.48
N GLY A 789 -16.87 1.74 0.93
CA GLY A 789 -17.05 1.97 -0.50
C GLY A 789 -18.34 2.73 -0.77
N THR A 790 -18.81 2.68 -2.01
CA THR A 790 -20.03 3.39 -2.46
C THR A 790 -21.32 2.67 -2.07
N THR A 791 -21.22 1.41 -1.64
CA THR A 791 -22.36 0.59 -1.20
C THR A 791 -22.60 0.67 0.30
N GLU A 792 -21.55 0.92 1.08
CA GLU A 792 -21.57 0.96 2.54
C GLU A 792 -20.87 2.24 3.01
N ASN A 793 -21.65 3.30 3.25
CA ASN A 793 -21.11 4.54 3.77
C ASN A 793 -22.16 5.36 4.54
N LEU A 794 -21.65 6.30 5.31
CA LEU A 794 -22.40 7.45 5.81
C LEU A 794 -21.64 8.72 5.44
N PHE A 795 -22.35 9.78 5.11
CA PHE A 795 -21.72 11.03 4.68
C PHE A 795 -22.49 12.25 5.14
N LEU A 796 -21.79 13.40 5.14
CA LEU A 796 -22.38 14.73 5.26
C LEU A 796 -21.91 15.60 4.09
N THR A 797 -22.85 16.16 3.34
CA THR A 797 -22.57 17.05 2.19
C THR A 797 -23.20 18.42 2.40
N PRO A 798 -22.49 19.54 2.10
CA PRO A 798 -23.03 20.89 2.27
C PRO A 798 -24.17 21.18 1.29
N ALA A 799 -24.17 20.52 0.13
CA ALA A 799 -25.21 20.58 -0.89
C ALA A 799 -25.26 19.28 -1.72
N SER A 800 -26.39 18.58 -1.64
CA SER A 800 -26.74 17.42 -2.47
C SER A 800 -27.11 17.86 -3.89
N GLY A 801 -27.33 16.90 -4.79
CA GLY A 801 -27.86 17.16 -6.14
C GLY A 801 -29.23 17.84 -6.15
N ASP A 802 -29.98 17.74 -5.05
CA ASP A 802 -31.28 18.39 -4.86
C ASP A 802 -31.16 19.77 -4.18
N GLY A 803 -29.94 20.28 -3.97
CA GLY A 803 -29.71 21.57 -3.32
C GLY A 803 -29.95 21.58 -1.81
N THR A 804 -29.80 20.43 -1.14
CA THR A 804 -30.01 20.29 0.31
C THR A 804 -28.71 19.95 1.05
N LEU A 805 -28.53 20.46 2.27
CA LEU A 805 -27.61 19.86 3.23
C LEU A 805 -28.12 18.45 3.52
N ARG A 806 -27.30 17.43 3.29
CA ARG A 806 -27.71 16.03 3.47
C ARG A 806 -26.74 15.27 4.35
N PHE A 807 -27.30 14.64 5.38
CA PHE A 807 -26.70 13.46 5.98
C PHE A 807 -27.37 12.22 5.38
N ALA A 808 -26.58 11.21 5.03
CA ALA A 808 -27.13 9.92 4.62
C ALA A 808 -26.29 8.76 5.16
N ILE A 809 -26.91 7.59 5.27
CA ILE A 809 -26.28 6.31 5.59
C ILE A 809 -26.90 5.19 4.75
N THR A 810 -26.08 4.26 4.26
CA THR A 810 -26.51 3.12 3.44
C THR A 810 -25.62 1.90 3.63
N THR A 811 -26.20 0.71 3.43
CA THR A 811 -25.49 -0.57 3.27
C THR A 811 -25.75 -1.22 1.91
N ASN A 812 -26.47 -0.52 1.02
CA ASN A 812 -26.82 -1.03 -0.30
C ASN A 812 -26.82 0.07 -1.38
N GLY A 813 -25.89 1.03 -1.25
CA GLY A 813 -25.65 2.11 -2.20
C GLY A 813 -26.70 3.23 -2.21
N GLY A 814 -26.54 4.17 -3.16
CA GLY A 814 -27.28 5.44 -3.21
C GLY A 814 -28.81 5.29 -3.21
N GLY A 815 -29.36 4.27 -3.88
CA GLY A 815 -30.81 4.01 -3.91
C GLY A 815 -31.40 3.52 -2.58
N ALA A 816 -30.55 3.10 -1.63
CA ALA A 816 -30.95 2.61 -0.33
C ALA A 816 -30.68 3.60 0.82
N GLU A 817 -30.21 4.81 0.50
CA GLU A 817 -29.88 5.84 1.49
C GLU A 817 -31.04 6.14 2.46
N GLN A 818 -30.70 6.20 3.75
CA GLN A 818 -31.53 6.77 4.79
C GLN A 818 -31.04 8.18 5.07
N GLN A 819 -31.91 9.17 4.93
CA GLN A 819 -31.50 10.56 4.77
C GLN A 819 -32.08 11.48 5.84
N LEU A 820 -31.32 12.55 6.13
CA LEU A 820 -31.78 13.78 6.74
C LEU A 820 -31.43 14.93 5.79
N ASN A 821 -32.43 15.72 5.43
CA ASN A 821 -32.28 16.84 4.50
C ASN A 821 -32.65 18.15 5.21
N ALA A 822 -31.82 19.18 5.00
CA ALA A 822 -32.07 20.56 5.45
C ALA A 822 -31.69 21.53 4.30
N PRO A 823 -31.99 22.83 4.41
CA PRO A 823 -31.47 23.81 3.46
C PRO A 823 -29.94 23.71 3.32
N ALA A 824 -29.42 23.82 2.08
CA ALA A 824 -27.99 23.80 1.83
C ALA A 824 -27.24 24.85 2.65
N LEU A 825 -25.95 24.57 2.92
CA LEU A 825 -25.12 25.55 3.62
C LEU A 825 -24.93 26.81 2.74
N PRO A 826 -24.98 28.01 3.32
CA PRO A 826 -24.63 29.22 2.59
C PRO A 826 -23.15 29.27 2.27
N VAL A 827 -22.83 29.75 1.07
CA VAL A 827 -21.46 29.96 0.62
C VAL A 827 -20.80 31.09 1.40
N GLY A 828 -19.53 30.92 1.76
CA GLY A 828 -18.70 31.96 2.37
C GLY A 828 -19.04 32.28 3.82
N GLN A 829 -19.75 31.38 4.52
CA GLN A 829 -20.16 31.59 5.91
C GLN A 829 -19.85 30.35 6.77
N TRP A 830 -19.48 30.60 8.02
CA TRP A 830 -19.35 29.54 9.03
C TRP A 830 -20.73 29.05 9.47
N ARG A 831 -20.90 27.72 9.46
CA ARG A 831 -22.06 27.04 10.04
C ARG A 831 -21.60 25.89 10.91
N HIS A 832 -22.14 25.82 12.12
CA HIS A 832 -22.02 24.63 12.95
C HIS A 832 -23.07 23.62 12.48
N VAL A 833 -22.65 22.41 12.13
CA VAL A 833 -23.54 21.34 11.71
C VAL A 833 -23.37 20.17 12.65
N ALA A 834 -24.49 19.63 13.16
CA ALA A 834 -24.45 18.44 14.00
C ALA A 834 -25.49 17.41 13.56
N VAL A 835 -25.12 16.13 13.60
CA VAL A 835 -26.00 14.98 13.38
C VAL A 835 -25.97 14.11 14.61
N THR A 836 -27.12 13.82 15.20
CA THR A 836 -27.25 12.88 16.32
C THR A 836 -28.10 11.68 15.91
N ARG A 837 -27.75 10.49 16.42
CA ARG A 837 -28.56 9.27 16.29
C ARG A 837 -28.69 8.58 17.64
N ASN A 838 -29.93 8.35 18.08
CA ASN A 838 -30.27 7.53 19.24
C ASN A 838 -31.32 6.48 18.86
N GLY A 839 -30.95 5.20 18.83
CA GLY A 839 -31.79 4.15 18.27
C GLY A 839 -32.21 4.49 16.84
N ASN A 840 -33.50 4.47 16.54
CA ASN A 840 -34.04 4.80 15.22
C ASN A 840 -34.46 6.27 15.08
N THR A 841 -33.93 7.16 15.93
CA THR A 841 -34.15 8.60 15.86
C THR A 841 -32.87 9.29 15.46
N ALA A 842 -32.90 10.01 14.34
CA ALA A 842 -31.78 10.83 13.89
C ALA A 842 -32.19 12.28 13.71
N ARG A 843 -31.34 13.21 14.16
CA ARG A 843 -31.56 14.66 14.11
C ARG A 843 -30.40 15.35 13.42
N LEU A 844 -30.71 16.37 12.63
CA LEU A 844 -29.74 17.26 11.98
C LEU A 844 -29.96 18.68 12.49
N TYR A 845 -28.89 19.32 12.95
CA TYR A 845 -28.88 20.67 13.50
C TYR A 845 -27.98 21.57 12.66
N THR A 846 -28.39 22.84 12.54
CA THR A 846 -27.59 23.91 11.94
C THR A 846 -27.56 25.09 12.90
N ASN A 847 -26.36 25.54 13.29
CA ASN A 847 -26.13 26.57 14.31
C ASN A 847 -26.89 26.30 15.63
N GLY A 848 -26.91 25.04 16.06
CA GLY A 848 -27.59 24.61 17.28
C GLY A 848 -29.12 24.48 17.17
N VAL A 849 -29.71 24.88 16.04
CA VAL A 849 -31.16 24.78 15.81
C VAL A 849 -31.48 23.48 15.07
N LEU A 850 -32.49 22.74 15.55
CA LEU A 850 -32.98 21.54 14.88
C LEU A 850 -33.49 21.89 13.48
N ALA A 851 -32.86 21.32 12.46
CA ALA A 851 -33.15 21.56 11.05
C ALA A 851 -33.98 20.43 10.44
N ALA A 852 -33.68 19.17 10.79
CA ALA A 852 -34.44 18.01 10.34
C ALA A 852 -34.44 16.89 11.38
N VAL A 853 -35.46 16.03 11.33
CA VAL A 853 -35.54 14.83 12.14
C VAL A 853 -36.18 13.68 11.37
N ASN A 854 -35.69 12.47 11.62
CA ASN A 854 -36.17 11.22 11.05
C ASN A 854 -36.42 10.24 12.21
N HIS A 855 -37.65 9.75 12.37
CA HIS A 855 -38.09 8.88 13.47
C HIS A 855 -38.85 7.65 12.92
N ALA A 856 -38.75 6.52 13.61
CA ALA A 856 -39.80 5.50 13.59
C ALA A 856 -40.98 5.99 14.46
N LEU A 857 -42.19 6.07 13.91
CA LEU A 857 -43.39 6.30 14.72
C LEU A 857 -43.59 5.08 15.66
N PRO A 858 -43.86 5.27 16.96
CA PRO A 858 -44.31 4.17 17.81
C PRO A 858 -45.70 3.67 17.35
N PRO A 859 -46.03 2.37 17.53
CA PRO A 859 -47.37 1.87 17.27
C PRO A 859 -48.35 2.47 18.29
N ASN A 860 -49.11 3.48 17.84
CA ASN A 860 -50.19 4.22 18.52
C ASN A 860 -49.92 4.76 19.94
N PRO A 861 -50.17 6.07 20.21
CA PRO A 861 -50.28 6.54 21.58
C PRO A 861 -51.57 5.98 22.20
N VAL A 862 -51.43 5.15 23.23
CA VAL A 862 -52.53 4.90 24.18
C VAL A 862 -52.85 6.24 24.83
N VAL A 863 -54.03 6.78 24.52
CA VAL A 863 -54.57 7.95 25.20
C VAL A 863 -54.90 7.54 26.63
N GLY A 864 -53.97 7.81 27.55
CA GLY A 864 -54.23 7.76 28.98
C GLY A 864 -55.23 8.86 29.34
N GLN A 865 -56.41 8.46 29.80
CA GLN A 865 -57.45 9.36 30.30
C GLN A 865 -56.90 10.20 31.45
N ALA A 866 -56.81 11.52 31.24
CA ALA A 866 -56.79 12.49 32.34
C ALA A 866 -58.25 12.83 32.70
N SER A 867 -58.63 12.45 33.90
CA SER A 867 -59.89 12.77 34.56
C SER A 867 -60.06 14.29 34.72
N CYS A 868 -61.07 14.85 34.04
CA CYS A 868 -61.64 16.15 34.37
C CYS A 868 -62.96 15.95 35.12
N LEU A 869 -62.97 16.40 36.36
CA LEU A 869 -64.17 16.67 37.15
C LEU A 869 -64.94 17.84 36.51
N SER A 870 -66.18 17.60 36.11
CA SER A 870 -67.34 18.48 36.35
C SER A 870 -68.58 17.90 35.67
N GLY A 871 -69.73 18.12 36.31
CA GLY A 871 -70.93 17.31 36.15
C GLY A 871 -71.75 17.59 34.89
N GLY A 872 -72.70 16.70 34.62
CA GLY A 872 -73.68 16.86 33.57
C GLY A 872 -74.20 15.52 33.07
N ALA A 873 -75.38 15.13 33.55
CA ALA A 873 -76.02 13.86 33.26
C ALA A 873 -76.52 13.71 31.82
N ALA A 874 -76.41 12.49 31.26
CA ALA A 874 -77.41 11.75 30.46
C ALA A 874 -76.73 10.50 29.85
N LYS A 875 -76.95 9.28 30.37
CA LYS A 875 -78.03 8.32 30.06
C LYS A 875 -78.09 7.80 28.59
N LEU A 876 -77.99 6.46 28.50
CA LEU A 876 -78.43 5.52 27.45
C LEU A 876 -77.61 5.47 26.13
N ALA A 877 -77.34 4.32 25.50
CA ALA A 877 -77.62 2.91 25.79
C ALA A 877 -76.77 2.02 24.85
N LEU A 878 -76.53 0.77 25.32
CA LEU A 878 -76.35 -0.51 24.59
C LEU A 878 -76.97 -0.50 23.16
N ASP A 879 -76.48 -1.16 22.11
CA ASP A 879 -76.19 -2.60 22.03
C ASP A 879 -75.80 -3.02 20.58
N SER A 880 -75.21 -4.22 20.50
CA SER A 880 -75.27 -5.22 19.39
C SER A 880 -74.53 -5.00 18.05
N HIS A 881 -73.40 -5.73 17.90
CA HIS A 881 -73.07 -6.78 16.89
C HIS A 881 -73.93 -6.98 15.62
N PRO A 882 -73.47 -7.73 14.56
CA PRO A 882 -72.12 -8.17 14.16
C PRO A 882 -71.85 -8.10 12.62
N MET A 883 -70.72 -8.69 12.20
CA MET A 883 -70.21 -8.93 10.85
C MET A 883 -71.18 -9.58 9.84
N ASP A 884 -70.95 -9.32 8.54
CA ASP A 884 -71.08 -10.35 7.48
C ASP A 884 -70.12 -10.08 6.29
N ALA A 885 -69.88 -11.14 5.51
CA ALA A 885 -68.75 -11.45 4.64
C ALA A 885 -68.81 -10.90 3.19
N SER A 886 -67.61 -10.60 2.64
CA SER A 886 -66.99 -10.99 1.35
C SER A 886 -67.86 -11.39 0.12
N PRO A 887 -67.35 -11.40 -1.15
CA PRO A 887 -66.40 -10.55 -1.91
C PRO A 887 -66.90 -10.20 -3.35
N ASP A 888 -66.47 -9.10 -3.99
CA ASP A 888 -66.01 -9.12 -5.41
C ASP A 888 -65.42 -7.78 -5.92
N ARG A 889 -64.36 -7.93 -6.73
CA ARG A 889 -63.88 -7.13 -7.88
C ARG A 889 -63.90 -5.59 -7.94
N ARG A 890 -62.68 -5.11 -8.26
CA ARG A 890 -62.25 -4.22 -9.38
C ARG A 890 -62.17 -2.71 -9.17
N ASP A 891 -61.00 -2.22 -9.58
CA ASP A 891 -60.73 -1.00 -10.34
C ASP A 891 -60.78 0.38 -9.65
N ALA A 892 -59.59 0.99 -9.62
CA ALA A 892 -59.24 2.38 -9.95
C ALA A 892 -59.89 3.57 -9.20
N CYS A 893 -59.05 4.17 -8.31
CA CYS A 893 -58.88 5.62 -8.03
C CYS A 893 -60.10 6.44 -7.51
N PRO A 894 -59.95 7.71 -7.07
CA PRO A 894 -59.07 8.35 -6.09
C PRO A 894 -59.89 8.95 -4.93
N THR A 895 -59.31 9.17 -3.74
CA THR A 895 -59.92 10.12 -2.78
C THR A 895 -58.89 11.00 -2.10
N THR A 896 -58.85 12.24 -2.59
CA THR A 896 -58.50 13.45 -1.85
C THR A 896 -59.24 13.51 -0.52
N ALA A 897 -58.51 13.56 0.60
CA ALA A 897 -59.06 13.94 1.89
C ALA A 897 -58.80 15.44 2.13
N SER A 898 -59.88 16.21 2.07
CA SER A 898 -59.93 17.62 2.43
C SER A 898 -59.67 17.83 3.92
N ALA A 899 -59.01 18.95 4.20
CA ALA A 899 -58.45 19.36 5.47
C ALA A 899 -59.46 19.58 6.60
N LEU A 900 -59.05 19.21 7.83
CA LEU A 900 -59.45 19.89 9.06
C LEU A 900 -58.23 20.69 9.57
N ARG A 901 -58.35 22.02 9.51
CA ARG A 901 -57.30 22.96 9.96
C ARG A 901 -57.37 23.15 11.47
N PHE A 902 -56.23 23.01 12.14
CA PHE A 902 -55.91 23.73 13.38
C PHE A 902 -54.61 24.51 13.16
N GLY A 903 -54.65 25.81 13.46
CA GLY A 903 -53.57 26.75 13.27
C GLY A 903 -52.41 26.52 14.23
N GLY A 904 -51.20 26.54 13.68
CA GLY A 904 -49.93 26.34 14.37
C GLY A 904 -48.93 25.72 13.40
N SER A 905 -47.87 26.46 13.09
CA SER A 905 -46.85 26.12 12.09
C SER A 905 -46.31 24.69 12.21
N LYS A 906 -46.81 23.77 11.38
CA LYS A 906 -46.17 22.48 11.14
C LYS A 906 -45.08 22.68 10.08
N ARG A 907 -43.82 22.56 10.50
CA ARG A 907 -42.73 22.19 9.58
C ARG A 907 -43.05 20.79 9.07
N GLU A 908 -43.40 20.64 7.80
CA GLU A 908 -43.43 19.33 7.16
C GLU A 908 -41.99 18.79 7.11
N LEU A 909 -41.76 17.71 7.86
CA LEU A 909 -40.52 16.96 7.87
C LEU A 909 -40.49 16.06 6.64
N SER A 910 -39.42 16.13 5.84
CA SER A 910 -39.24 15.31 4.63
C SER A 910 -39.26 13.82 4.98
N VAL A 911 -40.15 13.03 4.37
CA VAL A 911 -40.24 11.59 4.58
C VAL A 911 -39.21 10.86 3.71
N GLY A 912 -37.95 10.85 4.17
CA GLY A 912 -36.96 9.87 3.73
C GLY A 912 -37.23 8.50 4.35
N LYS A 913 -36.56 7.44 3.88
CA LYS A 913 -36.57 6.13 4.57
C LYS A 913 -36.17 6.31 6.04
N ILE A 914 -36.86 5.61 6.94
CA ILE A 914 -36.59 5.71 8.39
C ILE A 914 -35.13 5.39 8.66
N LEU A 915 -34.45 6.23 9.45
CA LEU A 915 -33.04 6.04 9.75
C LEU A 915 -32.85 4.95 10.82
N THR A 916 -32.69 3.71 10.37
CA THR A 916 -32.47 2.51 11.20
C THR A 916 -31.01 2.06 11.21
N LEU A 917 -30.18 2.47 10.24
CA LEU A 917 -28.77 2.07 10.15
C LEU A 917 -27.88 2.88 11.10
N SER A 918 -26.76 2.27 11.50
CA SER A 918 -25.68 2.89 12.29
C SER A 918 -24.32 2.48 11.72
N PRO A 919 -23.21 3.16 12.05
CA PRO A 919 -21.87 2.73 11.65
C PRO A 919 -21.59 1.25 11.96
N ALA A 920 -22.08 0.72 13.09
CA ALA A 920 -21.93 -0.69 13.47
C ALA A 920 -22.53 -1.70 12.46
N ALA A 921 -23.36 -1.27 11.52
CA ALA A 921 -23.93 -2.16 10.50
C ALA A 921 -22.90 -2.57 9.43
N PHE A 922 -21.79 -1.82 9.29
CA PHE A 922 -20.74 -2.09 8.31
C PHE A 922 -19.32 -1.81 8.82
N ASP A 923 -19.13 -1.26 10.02
CA ASP A 923 -17.83 -0.99 10.66
C ASP A 923 -16.84 -0.25 9.72
N PRO A 924 -17.08 1.05 9.41
CA PRO A 924 -16.37 1.74 8.35
C PRO A 924 -14.87 1.89 8.61
N VAL A 925 -14.06 1.53 7.61
CA VAL A 925 -12.59 1.58 7.67
C VAL A 925 -11.98 2.70 6.82
N LEU A 926 -12.73 3.24 5.85
CA LEU A 926 -12.32 4.36 5.00
C LEU A 926 -12.98 5.65 5.50
N ASN A 927 -12.45 6.22 6.58
CA ASN A 927 -13.05 7.37 7.25
C ASN A 927 -12.46 8.69 6.73
N ARG A 928 -13.07 9.29 5.69
CA ARG A 928 -12.52 10.46 5.01
C ARG A 928 -13.15 11.79 5.43
N LEU A 929 -12.31 12.83 5.51
CA LEU A 929 -12.73 14.23 5.48
C LEU A 929 -12.37 14.83 4.12
N GLY A 930 -13.28 15.63 3.57
CA GLY A 930 -13.05 16.38 2.33
C GLY A 930 -13.15 15.59 1.02
N LYS A 931 -13.41 14.27 1.08
CA LYS A 931 -13.43 13.38 -0.10
C LYS A 931 -14.52 12.32 0.00
N SER A 932 -15.20 12.06 -1.12
CA SER A 932 -16.21 11.00 -1.21
C SER A 932 -15.62 9.60 -1.40
N GLN A 933 -16.40 8.58 -1.06
CA GLN A 933 -16.20 7.22 -1.56
C GLN A 933 -16.52 7.09 -3.05
N TYR A 934 -17.34 7.99 -3.62
CA TYR A 934 -17.63 8.02 -5.05
C TYR A 934 -16.59 8.89 -5.77
N ALA A 935 -15.74 8.26 -6.59
CA ALA A 935 -14.57 8.92 -7.18
C ALA A 935 -14.89 10.08 -8.15
N ALA A 936 -16.12 10.12 -8.70
CA ALA A 936 -16.55 11.20 -9.59
C ALA A 936 -17.11 12.43 -8.83
N ASP A 937 -17.34 12.33 -7.53
CA ASP A 937 -17.75 13.48 -6.72
C ASP A 937 -16.59 14.47 -6.56
N PRO A 938 -16.87 15.79 -6.58
CA PRO A 938 -15.85 16.81 -6.36
C PRO A 938 -15.29 16.76 -4.93
N LEU A 939 -14.01 17.13 -4.79
CA LEU A 939 -13.39 17.31 -3.47
C LEU A 939 -13.95 18.56 -2.78
N PHE A 940 -13.93 18.54 -1.44
CA PHE A 940 -14.45 19.65 -0.65
C PHE A 940 -13.60 20.91 -0.82
N ASN A 941 -14.26 22.02 -1.14
CA ASN A 941 -13.68 23.35 -1.20
C ASN A 941 -14.20 24.18 -0.02
N GLY A 942 -13.35 24.38 0.98
CA GLY A 942 -13.79 25.01 2.22
C GLY A 942 -12.85 24.79 3.39
N ARG A 943 -13.34 25.09 4.60
CA ARG A 943 -12.62 24.89 5.86
C ARG A 943 -13.45 24.11 6.85
N LEU A 944 -12.80 23.24 7.62
CA LEU A 944 -13.38 22.47 8.72
C LEU A 944 -12.71 22.84 10.03
N ASP A 945 -13.51 23.01 11.07
CA ASP A 945 -13.06 23.41 12.40
C ASP A 945 -13.82 22.64 13.49
N GLU A 946 -13.19 22.44 14.65
CA GLU A 946 -13.77 21.82 15.85
C GLU A 946 -14.63 20.56 15.55
N LEU A 947 -14.05 19.57 14.87
CA LEU A 947 -14.74 18.30 14.58
C LEU A 947 -14.80 17.44 15.85
N HIS A 948 -16.00 17.16 16.31
CA HIS A 948 -16.30 16.31 17.45
C HIS A 948 -17.08 15.06 17.03
N ILE A 949 -16.66 13.90 17.55
CA ILE A 949 -17.29 12.61 17.28
C ILE A 949 -17.57 11.92 18.62
N TYR A 950 -18.83 11.62 18.89
CA TYR A 950 -19.28 10.90 20.10
C TYR A 950 -19.94 9.58 19.71
N ASN A 951 -19.88 8.58 20.59
CA ASN A 951 -20.58 7.29 20.44
C ASN A 951 -21.99 7.27 21.08
N HIS A 952 -22.56 8.45 21.33
CA HIS A 952 -23.90 8.62 21.85
C HIS A 952 -24.51 9.90 21.27
N ALA A 953 -25.84 9.98 21.32
CA ALA A 953 -26.54 11.19 20.92
C ALA A 953 -26.46 12.24 22.03
N LEU A 954 -25.97 13.43 21.69
CA LEU A 954 -26.05 14.61 22.54
C LEU A 954 -27.47 15.21 22.49
N SER A 955 -27.87 15.82 23.60
CA SER A 955 -29.10 16.61 23.75
C SER A 955 -28.99 17.98 23.07
N ASP A 956 -30.13 18.64 22.87
CA ASP A 956 -30.18 19.97 22.25
C ASP A 956 -29.32 21.00 23.02
N ALA A 957 -29.30 20.92 24.36
CA ALA A 957 -28.48 21.80 25.20
C ALA A 957 -26.98 21.54 25.01
N GLU A 958 -26.58 20.28 24.90
CA GLU A 958 -25.19 19.89 24.67
C GLU A 958 -24.71 20.28 23.26
N ILE A 959 -25.57 20.16 22.24
CA ILE A 959 -25.31 20.71 20.91
C ILE A 959 -25.15 22.24 20.97
N GLY A 960 -25.96 22.92 21.78
CA GLY A 960 -25.82 24.35 22.06
C GLY A 960 -24.49 24.73 22.71
N ARG A 961 -23.90 23.85 23.53
CA ARG A 961 -22.55 24.06 24.11
C ARG A 961 -21.44 23.87 23.08
N LEU A 962 -21.54 22.85 22.22
CA LEU A 962 -20.58 22.64 21.12
C LEU A 962 -20.56 23.82 20.15
N LEU A 963 -21.72 24.45 19.90
CA LEU A 963 -21.81 25.70 19.13
C LEU A 963 -20.93 26.80 19.74
N LEU A 964 -20.77 26.86 21.06
CA LEU A 964 -19.95 27.85 21.75
C LEU A 964 -18.52 27.35 22.02
N ASN A 965 -18.10 26.25 21.40
CA ASN A 965 -16.85 25.54 21.67
C ASN A 965 -16.66 25.18 23.15
N GLN A 966 -17.76 24.82 23.81
CA GLN A 966 -17.76 24.36 25.19
C GLN A 966 -17.98 22.85 25.22
N PRO A 967 -17.25 22.10 26.06
CA PRO A 967 -17.50 20.68 26.21
C PRO A 967 -18.94 20.46 26.74
N PRO A 968 -19.63 19.38 26.29
CA PRO A 968 -20.82 18.90 26.95
C PRO A 968 -20.53 18.68 28.45
N PRO A 969 -21.51 18.91 29.34
CA PRO A 969 -21.32 18.56 30.73
C PRO A 969 -21.05 17.05 30.82
N PRO A 970 -20.23 16.60 31.78
CA PRO A 970 -20.07 15.17 32.00
C PRO A 970 -21.44 14.54 32.27
N ALA A 971 -21.67 13.32 31.76
CA ALA A 971 -22.91 12.58 31.97
C ALA A 971 -23.24 12.53 33.47
N ALA A 972 -24.50 12.67 33.89
CA ALA A 972 -24.85 12.72 35.32
C ALA A 972 -24.09 11.65 36.13
N PRO A 973 -23.51 12.00 37.29
CA PRO A 973 -22.65 11.08 38.04
C PRO A 973 -23.38 9.77 38.30
N ALA A 974 -22.74 8.64 37.96
CA ALA A 974 -23.37 7.33 38.13
C ALA A 974 -23.65 7.00 39.60
N VAL A 975 -22.92 7.61 40.55
CA VAL A 975 -23.04 7.30 41.98
C VAL A 975 -22.68 8.53 42.84
N LEU A 976 -23.59 8.94 43.73
CA LEU A 976 -23.26 9.69 44.94
C LEU A 976 -22.83 8.68 46.00
N THR A 977 -21.65 8.86 46.60
CA THR A 977 -21.19 8.01 47.71
C THR A 977 -21.62 8.63 49.02
N PHE A 978 -22.18 7.82 49.91
CA PHE A 978 -22.71 8.24 51.20
C PHE A 978 -21.92 7.54 52.32
N THR A 979 -21.12 8.30 53.06
CA THR A 979 -20.28 7.80 54.15
C THR A 979 -20.78 8.37 55.49
N PRO A 980 -21.62 7.64 56.24
CA PRO A 980 -22.07 8.06 57.56
C PRO A 980 -20.94 7.92 58.60
N ALA A 981 -20.84 8.88 59.51
CA ALA A 981 -19.93 8.88 60.66
C ALA A 981 -20.57 9.63 61.83
N GLY A 982 -21.09 8.90 62.82
CA GLY A 982 -21.77 9.50 63.97
C GLY A 982 -23.05 10.24 63.56
N ASP A 983 -23.15 11.52 63.92
CA ASP A 983 -24.22 12.46 63.56
C ASP A 983 -23.93 13.21 62.24
N GLN A 984 -23.00 12.71 61.42
CA GLN A 984 -22.60 13.32 60.15
C GLN A 984 -22.73 12.34 58.98
N LEU A 985 -23.02 12.87 57.79
CA LEU A 985 -23.06 12.17 56.51
C LEU A 985 -22.15 12.90 55.53
N THR A 986 -21.07 12.25 55.12
CA THR A 986 -20.24 12.75 54.01
C THR A 986 -20.80 12.24 52.70
N ILE A 987 -21.17 13.15 51.82
CA ILE A 987 -21.62 12.87 50.46
C ILE A 987 -20.48 13.25 49.52
N SER A 988 -20.01 12.33 48.69
CA SER A 988 -18.97 12.59 47.70
C SER A 988 -19.36 12.16 46.30
N TRP A 989 -18.78 12.85 45.32
CA TRP A 989 -18.96 12.58 43.89
C TRP A 989 -17.61 12.71 43.16
N PRO A 990 -17.51 12.18 41.92
CA PRO A 990 -16.24 12.19 41.22
C PRO A 990 -15.68 13.62 41.00
N PRO A 991 -14.36 13.86 41.11
CA PRO A 991 -13.76 15.19 41.01
C PRO A 991 -14.04 15.93 39.69
N GLU A 992 -14.30 15.20 38.60
CA GLU A 992 -14.60 15.75 37.27
C GLU A 992 -15.94 16.50 37.20
N TYR A 993 -16.78 16.41 38.23
CA TYR A 993 -18.02 17.19 38.37
C TYR A 993 -17.85 18.44 39.25
N LEU A 994 -16.61 18.90 39.49
CA LEU A 994 -16.36 20.17 40.20
C LEU A 994 -17.12 21.32 39.52
N GLY A 995 -17.91 22.07 40.30
CA GLY A 995 -18.81 23.12 39.79
C GLY A 995 -20.29 22.72 39.71
N CYS A 996 -20.61 21.42 39.73
CA CYS A 996 -21.97 20.98 39.99
C CYS A 996 -22.38 21.31 41.43
N ARG A 997 -23.67 21.54 41.67
CA ARG A 997 -24.21 21.84 43.00
C ARG A 997 -25.00 20.65 43.53
N LEU A 998 -24.81 20.31 44.80
CA LEU A 998 -25.62 19.29 45.47
C LEU A 998 -26.98 19.91 45.80
N GLU A 999 -28.07 19.25 45.45
CA GLU A 999 -29.43 19.67 45.80
C GLU A 999 -30.08 18.65 46.74
N SER A 1000 -30.87 19.14 47.69
CA SER A 1000 -31.64 18.34 48.65
C SER A 1000 -33.11 18.71 48.59
N ASN A 1001 -33.98 17.73 48.86
CA ASN A 1001 -35.42 17.93 48.95
C ASN A 1001 -35.93 18.28 50.37
N ALA A 1002 -35.04 18.46 51.35
CA ALA A 1002 -35.41 18.69 52.74
C ALA A 1002 -34.89 20.03 53.29
N VAL A 1003 -35.80 20.98 53.51
CA VAL A 1003 -35.66 22.09 54.48
C VAL A 1003 -37.02 22.30 55.17
N GLY A 1004 -37.09 22.10 56.49
CA GLY A 1004 -38.18 22.65 57.33
C GLY A 1004 -39.62 22.10 57.18
N LEU A 1005 -39.82 20.77 57.17
CA LEU A 1005 -41.10 20.07 57.49
C LEU A 1005 -42.39 20.53 56.77
N ARG A 1006 -42.35 20.84 55.47
CA ARG A 1006 -43.47 20.59 54.54
C ARG A 1006 -42.91 20.11 53.21
N ALA A 1007 -43.40 18.99 52.69
CA ALA A 1007 -42.96 18.43 51.42
C ALA A 1007 -43.03 19.50 50.31
N PRO A 1008 -41.91 19.96 49.75
CA PRO A 1008 -41.95 20.94 48.69
C PRO A 1008 -41.78 20.25 47.34
N ALA A 1009 -42.51 20.74 46.34
CA ALA A 1009 -42.29 20.46 44.93
C ALA A 1009 -40.97 21.10 44.40
N ALA A 1010 -40.05 21.56 45.25
CA ALA A 1010 -38.85 22.31 44.90
C ALA A 1010 -37.60 21.74 45.58
N TRP A 1011 -36.55 21.52 44.79
CA TRP A 1011 -35.21 21.15 45.23
C TRP A 1011 -34.41 22.40 45.59
N PHE A 1012 -33.58 22.35 46.64
CA PHE A 1012 -32.74 23.47 47.07
C PHE A 1012 -31.27 23.12 46.97
N THR A 1013 -30.45 24.07 46.55
CA THR A 1013 -28.99 23.93 46.57
C THR A 1013 -28.48 23.86 48.01
N VAL A 1014 -27.74 22.81 48.32
CA VAL A 1014 -27.03 22.66 49.59
C VAL A 1014 -25.88 23.69 49.63
N PRO A 1015 -25.85 24.60 50.60
CA PRO A 1015 -24.82 25.64 50.68
C PRO A 1015 -23.40 25.07 50.68
N GLY A 1016 -22.49 25.74 49.97
CA GLY A 1016 -21.08 25.34 49.90
C GLY A 1016 -20.76 24.19 48.93
N SER A 1017 -21.76 23.59 48.27
CA SER A 1017 -21.55 22.46 47.37
C SER A 1017 -20.91 22.80 46.02
N SER A 1018 -21.01 24.06 45.56
CA SER A 1018 -20.60 24.48 44.21
C SER A 1018 -19.08 24.53 43.96
N GLY A 1019 -18.25 24.42 45.01
CA GLY A 1019 -16.79 24.55 44.92
C GLY A 1019 -16.01 23.31 45.37
N THR A 1020 -16.70 22.19 45.58
CA THR A 1020 -16.12 20.95 46.13
C THR A 1020 -16.64 19.73 45.37
N ASN A 1021 -16.05 18.56 45.60
CA ASN A 1021 -16.56 17.27 45.15
C ASN A 1021 -17.03 16.36 46.30
N HIS A 1022 -17.06 16.91 47.51
CA HIS A 1022 -17.56 16.23 48.70
C HIS A 1022 -18.10 17.25 49.70
N LEU A 1023 -19.10 16.86 50.48
CA LEU A 1023 -19.71 17.71 51.49
C LEU A 1023 -20.15 16.87 52.69
N THR A 1024 -19.79 17.30 53.89
CA THR A 1024 -20.23 16.66 55.13
C THR A 1024 -21.39 17.44 55.73
N LEU A 1025 -22.49 16.74 56.00
CA LEU A 1025 -23.75 17.30 56.49
C LEU A 1025 -24.14 16.68 57.83
N PRO A 1026 -24.69 17.44 58.79
CA PRO A 1026 -25.26 16.87 60.00
C PRO A 1026 -26.54 16.07 59.69
N ILE A 1027 -26.72 14.92 60.35
CA ILE A 1027 -27.91 14.06 60.26
C ILE A 1027 -28.53 13.88 61.67
N SER A 1028 -29.85 13.96 61.79
CA SER A 1028 -30.55 13.73 63.06
C SER A 1028 -31.33 12.41 63.04
N ALA A 1029 -31.31 11.69 64.16
CA ALA A 1029 -32.11 10.49 64.37
C ALA A 1029 -33.58 10.87 64.55
N GLY A 1030 -34.33 10.98 63.45
CA GLY A 1030 -35.78 11.25 63.49
C GLY A 1030 -36.41 11.89 62.25
N ALA A 1031 -35.65 12.16 61.17
CA ALA A 1031 -36.17 12.82 59.98
C ALA A 1031 -36.72 11.84 58.92
N ALA A 1032 -37.72 12.30 58.15
CA ALA A 1032 -38.23 11.63 56.94
C ALA A 1032 -37.10 11.39 55.91
N ASN A 1033 -37.34 10.49 54.93
CA ASN A 1033 -36.38 10.21 53.85
C ASN A 1033 -35.91 11.50 53.16
N VAL A 1034 -34.61 11.80 53.27
CA VAL A 1034 -33.95 12.92 52.58
C VAL A 1034 -33.35 12.39 51.27
N PHE A 1035 -33.62 13.07 50.18
CA PHE A 1035 -33.11 12.74 48.85
C PHE A 1035 -32.11 13.80 48.41
N PHE A 1036 -31.05 13.35 47.76
CA PHE A 1036 -30.00 14.19 47.20
C PHE A 1036 -29.91 13.97 45.69
N ARG A 1037 -29.59 15.02 44.94
CA ARG A 1037 -29.21 14.94 43.53
C ARG A 1037 -28.06 15.89 43.24
N LEU A 1038 -27.25 15.56 42.24
CA LEU A 1038 -26.26 16.50 41.71
C LEU A 1038 -26.91 17.27 40.55
N ALA A 1039 -26.88 18.60 40.60
CA ALA A 1039 -27.37 19.45 39.53
C ALA A 1039 -26.19 20.12 38.83
N ALA A 1040 -26.13 19.96 37.50
CA ALA A 1040 -25.16 20.65 36.66
C ALA A 1040 -25.39 22.18 36.72
N PRO A 1041 -24.35 23.00 36.51
CA PRO A 1041 -24.44 24.47 36.45
C PRO A 1041 -25.58 24.99 35.60
#